data_AF-A0A5N5D9I7-F1
#
_entry.id   AF-A0A5N5D9I7-F1
#
_cell.length_a   1.000
_cell.length_b   1.000
_cell.length_c   1.000
_cell.angle_alpha   90.00
_cell.angle_beta   90.00
_cell.angle_gamma   90.00
#
_symmetry.space_group_name_H-M   'P 1'
#
loop_
_entity.id
_entity.type
_entity.pdbx_description
1 polymer ?
#
loop_
_entity_poly.entity_id
_entity_poly.type
_entity_poly.pdbx_seq_one_letter_code
_entity_poly.pdbx_strand_id
1 'polypeptide(L)'
;MDAALRASLSQVDLCLQNLTLSVASYVSDHGPAAAADASAAAALASLSLKRLQDLQARIAEQPYSISLRLQVAELYRALAFPDLAAGEAYRALLLVDEVLDESGEYHEQALEDIQEEIAAKPASFRFYLAHKHSDRFLELSQRLSDFQHSEEKCDVEVEEEEASLWAQTLWTDATYAFVTGNLLACGCLKSAHDFCSRGLKANPNNPHLLKFRELLNQRLSNHFASRGFSLDDEDITPDDYPDRTFVRRELYPWNTFEPDRYSPESLVLLNEQIRSIAPKLEARVTELPLLTPDADPTTGRDPSGESAQATIKQLGVFAREDVTPGEMILDEKSLLTANARLHDSYCDACSAPLPDLRNSSEASQCAFCEDCDDIVFCSQDCHDLAQEAYHPALCGNDVEAIAKDASAAEAADALYSLLLLRALAMAETQDVHPLELKELKYIWGDYHIPPSGSPNVPLTPSPLGPAKNAFGDAPRTLPFSFSANVLTPLHMLEKMDVNIFTASANYDFWVFNTLYAKFRGTASARQGRDGKPDVGAVHPLWCLANHSCDPNVSWEWQGNMRFWVRKERVAWKGRKGGGAAPESSQPGLRKGDEIMSHYCDIDLSVKDRREWAAGALGGMCMCERCVWEAAHPETP
;
A
#
# COMPACT_ATOMS: atom_id res chain seq x y z
N MET A 1 7.02 18.41 -11.67
CA MET A 1 6.87 17.77 -10.34
C MET A 1 8.15 17.75 -9.51
N ASP A 2 9.34 17.92 -10.11
CA ASP A 2 10.60 17.50 -9.46
C ASP A 2 11.50 18.62 -8.85
N ALA A 3 11.03 19.88 -8.84
CA ALA A 3 11.78 21.01 -8.26
C ALA A 3 11.34 21.39 -6.83
N ALA A 4 10.15 20.95 -6.39
CA ALA A 4 9.60 21.28 -5.06
C ALA A 4 10.13 20.39 -3.91
N LEU A 5 10.94 19.38 -4.25
CA LEU A 5 11.32 18.28 -3.35
C LEU A 5 12.82 18.23 -3.01
N ARG A 6 13.63 19.16 -3.53
CA ARG A 6 15.08 19.18 -3.31
C ARG A 6 15.53 20.47 -2.64
N ALA A 7 15.44 20.56 -1.31
CA ALA A 7 16.23 21.51 -0.50
C ALA A 7 16.13 21.22 1.01
N SER A 8 17.30 21.04 1.64
CA SER A 8 17.62 20.96 3.09
C SER A 8 16.79 19.99 3.94
N LEU A 9 17.27 19.69 5.16
CA LEU A 9 16.42 19.17 6.25
C LEU A 9 15.06 19.83 6.18
N SER A 10 13.99 19.06 5.98
CA SER A 10 12.70 19.70 5.70
C SER A 10 12.28 20.47 6.95
N GLN A 11 11.86 21.73 6.79
CA GLN A 11 11.41 22.56 7.94
C GLN A 11 10.25 21.88 8.71
N VAL A 12 9.54 20.97 8.04
CA VAL A 12 8.52 20.08 8.62
C VAL A 12 9.15 19.12 9.62
N ASP A 13 10.26 18.47 9.28
CA ASP A 13 10.96 17.52 10.16
C ASP A 13 11.48 18.20 11.43
N LEU A 14 11.97 19.44 11.32
CA LEU A 14 12.40 20.24 12.48
C LEU A 14 11.21 20.62 13.38
N CYS A 15 10.08 21.02 12.79
CA CYS A 15 8.87 21.35 13.55
C CYS A 15 8.28 20.12 14.25
N LEU A 16 8.27 18.97 13.58
CA LEU A 16 7.82 17.70 14.14
C LEU A 16 8.79 17.17 15.20
N GLN A 17 10.09 17.35 15.04
CA GLN A 17 11.07 16.99 16.08
C GLN A 17 10.89 17.84 17.35
N ASN A 18 10.57 19.13 17.22
CA ASN A 18 10.23 19.98 18.37
C ASN A 18 8.89 19.59 19.01
N LEU A 19 7.90 19.18 18.20
CA LEU A 19 6.63 18.63 18.70
C LEU A 19 6.87 17.33 19.48
N THR A 20 7.68 16.42 18.93
CA THR A 20 8.12 15.19 19.59
C THR A 20 8.75 15.47 20.94
N LEU A 21 9.66 16.44 21.06
CA LEU A 21 10.26 16.80 22.35
C LEU A 21 9.23 17.37 23.34
N SER A 22 8.23 18.09 22.83
CA SER A 22 7.13 18.63 23.64
C SER A 22 6.20 17.52 24.11
N VAL A 23 5.77 16.62 23.23
CA VAL A 23 4.92 15.46 23.55
C VAL A 23 5.68 14.45 24.43
N ALA A 24 6.96 14.17 24.17
CA ALA A 24 7.80 13.32 25.03
C ALA A 24 7.95 13.90 26.44
N SER A 25 8.05 15.23 26.58
CA SER A 25 8.04 15.90 27.89
C SER A 25 6.71 15.75 28.65
N TYR A 26 5.62 15.41 27.95
CA TYR A 26 4.31 15.09 28.52
C TYR A 26 4.04 13.58 28.67
N VAL A 27 4.76 12.72 27.93
CA VAL A 27 4.44 11.29 27.81
C VAL A 27 5.38 10.39 28.62
N SER A 28 6.72 10.55 28.63
CA SER A 28 7.64 9.93 29.63
C SER A 28 9.14 10.28 29.44
N ASP A 29 9.93 9.92 30.46
CA ASP A 29 11.25 10.37 30.92
C ASP A 29 12.51 10.00 30.08
N HIS A 30 12.52 10.26 28.76
CA HIS A 30 13.71 9.96 27.93
C HIS A 30 14.26 11.15 27.14
N GLY A 31 15.52 11.48 27.43
CA GLY A 31 16.26 12.61 26.88
C GLY A 31 16.68 12.47 25.41
N PRO A 32 17.03 13.58 24.74
CA PRO A 32 17.28 13.64 23.31
C PRO A 32 18.59 12.94 22.91
N ALA A 33 18.53 12.10 21.88
CA ALA A 33 19.71 11.47 21.28
C ALA A 33 20.34 12.38 20.20
N ALA A 34 21.66 12.55 20.29
CA ALA A 34 22.47 13.34 19.38
C ALA A 34 22.76 12.63 18.06
N ALA A 35 22.93 13.41 16.99
CA ALA A 35 23.27 12.93 15.65
C ALA A 35 24.59 12.13 15.64
N ALA A 36 24.60 10.97 14.99
CA ALA A 36 25.72 10.04 15.01
C ALA A 36 26.19 9.62 13.61
N ASP A 37 27.46 9.19 13.55
CA ASP A 37 28.22 8.81 12.35
C ASP A 37 27.76 7.46 11.73
N ALA A 38 28.21 7.11 10.52
CA ALA A 38 27.67 6.01 9.71
C ALA A 38 27.73 4.60 10.36
N SER A 39 28.65 4.34 11.28
CA SER A 39 28.69 3.09 12.08
C SER A 39 27.65 3.08 13.22
N ALA A 40 27.34 4.25 13.78
CA ALA A 40 26.32 4.42 14.79
C ALA A 40 24.90 4.41 14.19
N ALA A 41 24.75 4.83 12.93
CA ALA A 41 23.50 4.77 12.17
C ALA A 41 22.86 3.38 12.13
N ALA A 42 23.65 2.34 11.84
CA ALA A 42 23.18 0.96 11.76
C ALA A 42 22.76 0.40 13.14
N ALA A 43 23.51 0.76 14.19
CA ALA A 43 23.17 0.40 15.57
C ALA A 43 21.90 1.11 16.05
N LEU A 44 21.73 2.39 15.71
CA LEU A 44 20.52 3.16 16.00
C LEU A 44 19.31 2.59 15.26
N ALA A 45 19.48 2.24 13.99
CA ALA A 45 18.45 1.63 13.16
C ALA A 45 17.93 0.29 13.76
N SER A 46 18.85 -0.59 14.17
CA SER A 46 18.51 -1.83 14.87
C SER A 46 17.78 -1.59 16.19
N LEU A 47 18.23 -0.60 16.98
CA LEU A 47 17.58 -0.21 18.23
C LEU A 47 16.15 0.32 18.01
N SER A 48 15.94 1.14 16.97
CA SER A 48 14.62 1.65 16.61
C SER A 48 13.67 0.57 16.11
N LEU A 49 14.17 -0.40 15.34
CA LEU A 49 13.35 -1.55 14.94
C LEU A 49 12.91 -2.38 16.13
N LYS A 50 13.82 -2.64 17.07
CA LYS A 50 13.46 -3.33 18.32
C LYS A 50 12.43 -2.52 19.12
N ARG A 51 12.63 -1.20 19.25
CA ARG A 51 11.67 -0.32 19.92
C ARG A 51 10.30 -0.32 19.26
N LEU A 52 10.24 -0.43 17.92
CA LEU A 52 8.99 -0.51 17.18
C LEU A 52 8.24 -1.79 17.52
N GLN A 53 8.94 -2.92 17.52
CA GLN A 53 8.38 -4.21 17.91
C GLN A 53 7.89 -4.21 19.36
N ASP A 54 8.68 -3.63 20.28
CA ASP A 54 8.29 -3.49 21.69
C ASP A 54 7.03 -2.62 21.85
N LEU A 55 6.91 -1.53 21.10
CA LEU A 55 5.72 -0.67 21.11
C LEU A 55 4.50 -1.35 20.47
N GLN A 56 4.67 -2.07 19.36
CA GLN A 56 3.60 -2.83 18.72
C GLN A 56 3.06 -3.94 19.65
N ALA A 57 3.95 -4.62 20.38
CA ALA A 57 3.55 -5.59 21.40
C ALA A 57 2.73 -4.93 22.53
N ARG A 58 3.11 -3.74 22.98
CA ARG A 58 2.34 -2.98 23.98
C ARG A 58 1.00 -2.48 23.45
N ILE A 59 0.91 -2.11 22.17
CA ILE A 59 -0.38 -1.76 21.53
C ILE A 59 -1.31 -2.98 21.48
N ALA A 60 -0.78 -4.19 21.30
CA ALA A 60 -1.61 -5.39 21.37
C ALA A 60 -2.20 -5.62 22.78
N GLU A 61 -1.51 -5.17 23.83
CA GLU A 61 -1.98 -5.22 25.22
C GLU A 61 -2.89 -4.03 25.58
N GLN A 62 -2.64 -2.85 25.00
CA GLN A 62 -3.35 -1.58 25.26
C GLN A 62 -3.75 -0.89 23.93
N PRO A 63 -4.75 -1.45 23.21
CA PRO A 63 -5.07 -1.04 21.84
C PRO A 63 -5.70 0.35 21.75
N TYR A 64 -6.24 0.90 22.84
CA TYR A 64 -6.89 2.20 22.87
C TYR A 64 -5.99 3.30 23.46
N SER A 65 -4.71 3.02 23.69
CA SER A 65 -3.75 4.02 24.19
C SER A 65 -3.32 5.02 23.11
N ILE A 66 -3.80 6.25 23.22
CA ILE A 66 -3.41 7.38 22.36
C ILE A 66 -1.89 7.61 22.37
N SER A 67 -1.27 7.58 23.56
CA SER A 67 0.15 7.86 23.71
C SER A 67 1.05 6.79 23.12
N LEU A 68 0.65 5.51 23.15
CA LEU A 68 1.40 4.44 22.47
C LEU A 68 1.36 4.62 20.95
N ARG A 69 0.20 4.96 20.40
CA ARG A 69 0.05 5.22 18.95
C ARG A 69 0.86 6.42 18.50
N LEU A 70 0.85 7.52 19.25
CA LEU A 70 1.71 8.68 18.94
C LEU A 70 3.21 8.33 19.00
N GLN A 71 3.64 7.46 19.91
CA GLN A 71 5.03 6.98 19.95
C GLN A 71 5.39 6.12 18.73
N VAL A 72 4.46 5.28 18.25
CA VAL A 72 4.66 4.53 17.00
C VAL A 72 4.70 5.47 15.80
N ALA A 73 3.83 6.47 15.72
CA ALA A 73 3.85 7.49 14.68
C ALA A 73 5.20 8.25 14.65
N GLU A 74 5.71 8.63 15.82
CA GLU A 74 7.04 9.24 15.95
C GLU A 74 8.13 8.32 15.42
N LEU A 75 8.08 7.04 15.77
CA LEU A 75 9.08 6.06 15.40
C LEU A 75 9.05 5.75 13.90
N TYR A 76 7.87 5.64 13.28
CA TYR A 76 7.74 5.55 11.82
C TYR A 76 8.36 6.75 11.12
N ARG A 77 8.11 7.96 11.61
CA ARG A 77 8.75 9.18 11.09
C ARG A 77 10.27 9.12 11.25
N ALA A 78 10.76 8.69 12.41
CA ALA A 78 12.19 8.54 12.67
C ALA A 78 12.86 7.50 11.76
N LEU A 79 12.10 6.51 11.31
CA LEU A 79 12.49 5.49 10.31
C LEU A 79 12.26 5.95 8.86
N ALA A 80 11.90 7.23 8.65
CA ALA A 80 11.61 7.84 7.36
C ALA A 80 10.41 7.23 6.61
N PHE A 81 9.35 6.92 7.36
CA PHE A 81 8.03 6.50 6.87
C PHE A 81 6.94 7.49 7.33
N PRO A 82 6.95 8.74 6.82
CA PRO A 82 5.93 9.73 7.19
C PRO A 82 4.51 9.29 6.77
N ASP A 83 4.38 8.42 5.77
CA ASP A 83 3.12 7.84 5.32
C ASP A 83 2.49 6.93 6.39
N LEU A 84 3.28 6.03 6.99
CA LEU A 84 2.84 5.20 8.10
C LEU A 84 2.59 6.05 9.36
N ALA A 85 3.44 7.04 9.61
CA ALA A 85 3.28 7.97 10.72
C ALA A 85 1.98 8.78 10.63
N ALA A 86 1.57 9.20 9.42
CA ALA A 86 0.30 9.88 9.20
C ALA A 86 -0.89 8.97 9.52
N GLY A 87 -0.83 7.71 9.10
CA GLY A 87 -1.86 6.71 9.42
C GLY A 87 -1.98 6.48 10.92
N GLU A 88 -0.88 6.23 11.62
CA GLU A 88 -0.91 5.96 13.06
C GLU A 88 -1.35 7.18 13.87
N ALA A 89 -0.92 8.38 13.49
CA ALA A 89 -1.38 9.62 14.11
C ALA A 89 -2.87 9.87 13.87
N TYR A 90 -3.41 9.46 12.72
CA TYR A 90 -4.85 9.54 12.45
C TYR A 90 -5.63 8.53 13.30
N ARG A 91 -5.12 7.30 13.46
CA ARG A 91 -5.75 6.32 14.36
C ARG A 91 -5.74 6.81 15.81
N ALA A 92 -4.68 7.51 16.24
CA ALA A 92 -4.65 8.18 17.54
C ALA A 92 -5.66 9.33 17.64
N LEU A 93 -5.91 10.08 16.54
CA LEU A 93 -6.97 11.09 16.49
C LEU A 93 -8.37 10.49 16.64
N LEU A 94 -8.63 9.33 16.03
CA LEU A 94 -9.91 8.62 16.20
C LEU A 94 -10.14 8.23 17.67
N LEU A 95 -9.12 7.78 18.39
CA LEU A 95 -9.24 7.52 19.83
C LEU A 95 -9.49 8.79 20.65
N VAL A 96 -8.96 9.94 20.22
CA VAL A 96 -9.33 11.23 20.86
C VAL A 96 -10.82 11.48 20.65
N ASP A 97 -11.35 11.25 19.45
CA ASP A 97 -12.77 11.43 19.15
C ASP A 97 -13.63 10.45 19.98
N GLU A 98 -13.26 9.17 20.09
CA GLU A 98 -13.95 8.17 20.94
C GLU A 98 -14.05 8.61 22.40
N VAL A 99 -13.03 9.27 22.95
CA VAL A 99 -13.02 9.72 24.35
C VAL A 99 -13.90 10.95 24.55
N LEU A 100 -14.05 11.76 23.51
CA LEU A 100 -14.83 13.01 23.56
C LEU A 100 -16.29 12.82 23.17
N ASP A 101 -16.63 11.73 22.50
CA ASP A 101 -17.98 11.37 22.10
C ASP A 101 -18.50 10.20 22.94
N GLU A 102 -19.36 10.50 23.91
CA GLU A 102 -20.04 9.50 24.76
C GLU A 102 -20.87 8.49 23.96
N SER A 103 -21.18 8.78 22.68
CA SER A 103 -21.88 7.87 21.78
C SER A 103 -20.96 7.02 20.88
N GLY A 104 -19.65 7.19 21.01
CA GLY A 104 -18.63 6.41 20.30
C GLY A 104 -18.72 4.92 20.64
N GLU A 105 -18.45 4.07 19.64
CA GLU A 105 -18.53 2.62 19.78
C GLU A 105 -17.51 2.09 20.80
N TYR A 106 -16.36 2.75 20.90
CA TYR A 106 -15.22 2.35 21.73
C TYR A 106 -14.95 3.35 22.86
N HIS A 107 -15.92 4.21 23.18
CA HIS A 107 -15.81 5.25 24.19
C HIS A 107 -15.35 4.70 25.55
N GLU A 108 -16.01 3.65 26.05
CA GLU A 108 -15.71 3.09 27.37
C GLU A 108 -14.27 2.54 27.44
N GLN A 109 -13.83 1.83 26.41
CA GLN A 109 -12.50 1.22 26.36
C GLN A 109 -11.41 2.29 26.20
N ALA A 110 -11.64 3.31 25.37
CA ALA A 110 -10.70 4.40 25.19
C ALA A 110 -10.59 5.28 26.44
N LEU A 111 -11.71 5.48 27.15
CA LEU A 111 -11.74 6.19 28.43
C LEU A 111 -10.95 5.45 29.52
N GLU A 112 -11.11 4.14 29.63
CA GLU A 112 -10.40 3.29 30.60
C GLU A 112 -8.86 3.38 30.41
N ASP A 113 -8.37 3.14 29.18
CA ASP A 113 -6.93 3.20 28.87
C ASP A 113 -6.33 4.59 29.22
N ILE A 114 -7.09 5.66 28.99
CA ILE A 114 -6.67 7.03 29.27
C ILE A 114 -6.67 7.34 30.76
N GLN A 115 -7.70 6.91 31.49
CA GLN A 115 -7.78 7.10 32.94
C GLN A 115 -6.60 6.42 33.63
N GLU A 116 -6.26 5.19 33.21
CA GLU A 116 -5.06 4.50 33.67
C GLU A 116 -3.78 5.27 33.35
N GLU A 117 -3.66 5.79 32.12
CA GLU A 117 -2.49 6.59 31.74
C GLU A 117 -2.35 7.84 32.60
N ILE A 118 -3.43 8.60 32.80
CA ILE A 118 -3.44 9.84 33.59
C ILE A 118 -3.13 9.54 35.06
N ALA A 119 -3.69 8.46 35.61
CA ALA A 119 -3.46 8.06 37.00
C ALA A 119 -1.98 7.74 37.26
N ALA A 120 -1.25 7.29 36.23
CA ALA A 120 0.17 7.03 36.32
C ALA A 120 1.06 8.30 36.34
N LYS A 121 0.51 9.49 36.05
CA LYS A 121 1.27 10.75 35.93
C LYS A 121 1.44 11.45 37.28
N PRO A 122 2.51 12.25 37.46
CA PRO A 122 2.72 13.02 38.68
C PRO A 122 1.54 13.96 38.98
N ALA A 123 1.14 14.04 40.24
CA ALA A 123 0.00 14.86 40.66
C ALA A 123 0.20 16.35 40.37
N SER A 124 1.43 16.85 40.51
CA SER A 124 1.81 18.21 40.12
C SER A 124 1.58 18.50 38.63
N PHE A 125 1.79 17.52 37.75
CA PHE A 125 1.53 17.67 36.32
C PHE A 125 0.03 17.69 36.01
N ARG A 126 -0.75 16.78 36.62
CA ARG A 126 -2.22 16.77 36.54
C ARG A 126 -2.80 18.12 36.98
N PHE A 127 -2.36 18.64 38.13
CA PHE A 127 -2.75 19.97 38.63
C PHE A 127 -2.35 21.09 37.67
N TYR A 128 -1.11 21.10 37.18
CA TYR A 128 -0.63 22.14 36.27
C TYR A 128 -1.53 22.27 35.03
N LEU A 129 -1.91 21.15 34.42
CA LEU A 129 -2.79 21.14 33.26
C LEU A 129 -4.19 21.67 33.61
N ALA A 130 -4.79 21.17 34.69
CA ALA A 130 -6.10 21.63 35.15
C ALA A 130 -6.10 23.13 35.47
N HIS A 131 -5.06 23.62 36.15
CA HIS A 131 -4.91 25.03 36.49
C HIS A 131 -4.77 25.93 35.27
N LYS A 132 -3.98 25.50 34.27
CA LYS A 132 -3.79 26.21 33.00
C LYS A 132 -5.12 26.38 32.24
N HIS A 133 -6.05 25.46 32.41
CA HIS A 133 -7.37 25.44 31.77
C HIS A 133 -8.52 25.67 32.76
N SER A 134 -8.25 26.36 33.87
CA SER A 134 -9.22 26.63 34.95
C SER A 134 -10.38 27.53 34.53
N ASP A 135 -10.29 28.20 33.38
CA ASP A 135 -11.39 28.92 32.74
C ASP A 135 -12.54 27.98 32.31
N ARG A 136 -12.21 26.71 32.02
CA ARG A 136 -13.16 25.66 31.61
C ARG A 136 -13.28 24.53 32.63
N PHE A 137 -12.22 24.23 33.36
CA PHE A 137 -12.11 23.09 34.29
C PHE A 137 -11.79 23.56 35.71
N LEU A 138 -12.58 24.51 36.22
CA LEU A 138 -12.36 25.12 37.53
C LEU A 138 -12.45 24.12 38.68
N GLU A 139 -13.45 23.24 38.66
CA GLU A 139 -13.72 22.27 39.72
C GLU A 139 -12.56 21.25 39.82
N LEU A 140 -12.13 20.72 38.67
CA LEU A 140 -10.95 19.86 38.59
C LEU A 140 -9.67 20.57 39.10
N SER A 141 -9.44 21.82 38.71
CA SER A 141 -8.28 22.59 39.21
C SER A 141 -8.31 22.78 40.72
N GLN A 142 -9.49 22.97 41.32
CA GLN A 142 -9.65 23.10 42.77
C GLN A 142 -9.42 21.78 43.49
N ARG A 143 -9.93 20.66 42.93
CA ARG A 143 -9.74 19.32 43.50
C ARG A 143 -8.26 18.92 43.56
N LEU A 144 -7.49 19.29 42.54
CA LEU A 144 -6.07 18.93 42.44
C LEU A 144 -5.12 19.93 43.13
N SER A 145 -5.62 21.05 43.69
CA SER A 145 -4.75 22.12 44.21
C SER A 145 -3.85 21.71 45.37
N ASP A 146 -4.31 20.74 46.16
CA ASP A 146 -3.56 20.22 47.32
C ASP A 146 -2.31 19.43 46.89
N PHE A 147 -2.20 19.07 45.61
CA PHE A 147 -1.11 18.27 45.06
C PHE A 147 -0.13 19.06 44.17
N GLN A 148 -0.22 20.40 44.14
CA GLN A 148 0.60 21.26 43.27
C GLN A 148 2.13 21.09 43.39
N HIS A 149 2.61 20.53 44.51
CA HIS A 149 4.03 20.29 44.78
C HIS A 149 4.36 18.79 44.96
N SER A 150 3.41 17.90 44.67
CA SER A 150 3.64 16.46 44.77
C SER A 150 4.22 15.92 43.45
N GLU A 151 5.42 15.35 43.55
CA GLU A 151 6.04 14.57 42.46
C GLU A 151 5.59 13.11 42.48
N GLU A 152 4.86 12.70 43.51
CA GLU A 152 4.25 11.37 43.62
C GLU A 152 2.95 11.29 42.82
N LYS A 153 2.50 10.05 42.57
CA LYS A 153 1.18 9.80 41.97
C LYS A 153 0.09 10.32 42.89
N CYS A 154 -1.01 10.78 42.30
CA CYS A 154 -2.17 11.22 43.05
C CYS A 154 -3.08 10.02 43.32
N ASP A 155 -3.44 9.76 44.58
CA ASP A 155 -4.45 8.74 44.95
C ASP A 155 -5.89 9.17 44.57
N VAL A 156 -6.05 10.36 43.99
CA VAL A 156 -7.34 10.83 43.47
C VAL A 156 -7.63 10.13 42.14
N GLU A 157 -8.76 9.43 42.12
CA GLU A 157 -9.32 8.75 40.96
C GLU A 157 -9.47 9.72 39.79
N VAL A 158 -9.10 9.26 38.59
CA VAL A 158 -9.22 10.05 37.37
C VAL A 158 -10.66 9.92 36.88
N GLU A 159 -11.39 11.03 36.90
CA GLU A 159 -12.75 11.08 36.37
C GLU A 159 -12.74 11.44 34.88
N GLU A 160 -13.86 11.21 34.22
CA GLU A 160 -14.08 11.52 32.81
C GLU A 160 -13.85 13.01 32.47
N GLU A 161 -14.14 13.92 33.41
CA GLU A 161 -13.84 15.36 33.23
C GLU A 161 -12.33 15.61 33.04
N GLU A 162 -11.47 14.89 33.78
CA GLU A 162 -10.02 14.98 33.62
C GLU A 162 -9.56 14.32 32.32
N ALA A 163 -10.10 13.15 31.97
CA ALA A 163 -9.83 12.51 30.68
C ALA A 163 -10.20 13.44 29.49
N SER A 164 -11.37 14.07 29.56
CA SER A 164 -11.84 15.07 28.61
C SER A 164 -10.91 16.27 28.50
N LEU A 165 -10.39 16.81 29.62
CA LEU A 165 -9.40 17.89 29.59
C LEU A 165 -8.16 17.47 28.80
N TRP A 166 -7.60 16.29 29.08
CA TRP A 166 -6.40 15.80 28.41
C TRP A 166 -6.64 15.56 26.91
N ALA A 167 -7.76 14.95 26.56
CA ALA A 167 -8.17 14.71 25.19
C ALA A 167 -8.37 16.02 24.40
N GLN A 168 -9.12 16.99 24.93
CA GLN A 168 -9.40 18.27 24.26
C GLN A 168 -8.18 19.19 24.14
N THR A 169 -7.15 18.97 24.94
CA THR A 169 -5.95 19.82 24.97
C THR A 169 -4.75 19.08 24.39
N LEU A 170 -4.02 18.34 25.21
CA LEU A 170 -2.76 17.69 24.87
C LEU A 170 -2.88 16.78 23.65
N TRP A 171 -3.84 15.85 23.66
CA TRP A 171 -3.92 14.83 22.61
C TRP A 171 -4.54 15.37 21.31
N THR A 172 -5.57 16.22 21.39
CA THR A 172 -6.09 16.93 20.20
C THR A 172 -4.98 17.74 19.53
N ASP A 173 -4.23 18.55 20.30
CA ASP A 173 -3.15 19.37 19.74
C ASP A 173 -2.04 18.52 19.11
N ALA A 174 -1.65 17.43 19.77
CA ALA A 174 -0.61 16.53 19.30
C ALA A 174 -1.04 15.81 18.02
N THR A 175 -2.21 15.15 18.03
CA THR A 175 -2.70 14.34 16.90
C THR A 175 -2.90 15.19 15.64
N TYR A 176 -3.56 16.35 15.71
CA TYR A 176 -3.69 17.25 14.56
C TYR A 176 -2.33 17.70 14.01
N ALA A 177 -1.36 18.01 14.89
CA ALA A 177 -0.04 18.43 14.48
C ALA A 177 0.77 17.29 13.83
N PHE A 178 0.69 16.06 14.37
CA PHE A 178 1.31 14.88 13.78
C PHE A 178 0.70 14.51 12.43
N VAL A 179 -0.63 14.46 12.32
CA VAL A 179 -1.32 14.16 11.05
C VAL A 179 -0.96 15.22 10.00
N THR A 180 -1.12 16.50 10.32
CA THR A 180 -0.81 17.61 9.41
C THR A 180 0.64 17.58 8.94
N GLY A 181 1.59 17.44 9.87
CA GLY A 181 3.01 17.49 9.54
C GLY A 181 3.45 16.28 8.69
N ASN A 182 2.98 15.08 9.01
CA ASN A 182 3.33 13.89 8.23
C ASN A 182 2.67 13.88 6.84
N LEU A 183 1.42 14.33 6.71
CA LEU A 183 0.79 14.51 5.40
C LEU A 183 1.50 15.55 4.54
N LEU A 184 1.93 16.66 5.16
CA LEU A 184 2.75 17.66 4.51
C LEU A 184 4.10 17.06 4.09
N ALA A 185 4.71 16.19 4.89
CA ALA A 185 5.94 15.48 4.53
C ALA A 185 5.75 14.52 3.34
N CYS A 186 4.61 13.83 3.26
CA CYS A 186 4.21 13.01 2.10
C CYS A 186 3.92 13.85 0.85
N GLY A 187 3.53 15.11 1.02
CA GLY A 187 3.11 15.99 -0.07
C GLY A 187 1.61 15.96 -0.37
N CYS A 188 0.79 15.39 0.52
CA CYS A 188 -0.67 15.39 0.47
C CYS A 188 -1.20 16.75 0.97
N LEU A 189 -1.13 17.79 0.12
CA LEU A 189 -1.37 19.17 0.54
C LEU A 189 -2.85 19.44 0.84
N LYS A 190 -3.78 18.79 0.13
CA LYS A 190 -5.22 18.92 0.39
C LYS A 190 -5.57 18.36 1.78
N SER A 191 -5.18 17.12 2.03
CA SER A 191 -5.43 16.45 3.31
C SER A 191 -4.71 17.17 4.46
N ALA A 192 -3.46 17.59 4.27
CA ALA A 192 -2.75 18.37 5.29
C ALA A 192 -3.43 19.72 5.58
N HIS A 193 -3.98 20.39 4.57
CA HIS A 193 -4.73 21.63 4.76
C HIS A 193 -6.02 21.41 5.57
N ASP A 194 -6.77 20.34 5.31
CA ASP A 194 -7.99 20.00 6.06
C ASP A 194 -7.69 19.79 7.55
N PHE A 195 -6.77 18.89 7.89
CA PHE A 195 -6.40 18.63 9.28
C PHE A 195 -5.77 19.84 9.96
N CYS A 196 -4.97 20.65 9.24
CA CYS A 196 -4.42 21.88 9.79
C CYS A 196 -5.54 22.87 10.16
N SER A 197 -6.53 23.01 9.28
CA SER A 197 -7.66 23.91 9.49
C SER A 197 -8.56 23.45 10.64
N ARG A 198 -8.86 22.15 10.72
CA ARG A 198 -9.62 21.54 11.83
C ARG A 198 -8.89 21.70 13.15
N GLY A 199 -7.59 21.41 13.20
CA GLY A 199 -6.79 21.59 14.41
C GLY A 199 -6.70 23.05 14.87
N LEU A 200 -6.57 24.01 13.94
CA LEU A 200 -6.60 25.44 14.27
C LEU A 200 -7.99 25.95 14.67
N LYS A 201 -9.06 25.28 14.24
CA LYS A 201 -10.41 25.55 14.75
C LYS A 201 -10.55 25.08 16.20
N ALA A 202 -9.96 23.94 16.55
CA ALA A 202 -9.93 23.44 17.92
C ALA A 202 -9.02 24.29 18.83
N ASN A 203 -7.82 24.65 18.36
CA ASN A 203 -6.87 25.52 19.06
C ASN A 203 -6.22 26.54 18.10
N PRO A 204 -6.78 27.77 18.02
CA PRO A 204 -6.28 28.82 17.11
C PRO A 204 -4.83 29.26 17.34
N ASN A 205 -4.30 29.01 18.54
CA ASN A 205 -2.97 29.44 18.96
C ASN A 205 -1.93 28.32 18.93
N ASN A 206 -2.26 27.14 18.39
CA ASN A 206 -1.33 26.02 18.32
C ASN A 206 -0.10 26.40 17.46
N PRO A 207 1.10 26.52 18.04
CA PRO A 207 2.26 27.07 17.33
C PRO A 207 2.75 26.15 16.20
N HIS A 208 2.58 24.83 16.36
CA HIS A 208 2.98 23.86 15.35
C HIS A 208 2.06 23.93 14.12
N LEU A 209 0.74 23.96 14.33
CA LEU A 209 -0.23 24.07 13.25
C LEU A 209 -0.13 25.42 12.52
N LEU A 210 0.09 26.52 13.25
CA LEU A 210 0.34 27.83 12.64
C LEU A 210 1.57 27.79 11.73
N LYS A 211 2.64 27.10 12.15
CA LYS A 211 3.84 26.94 11.34
C LYS A 211 3.59 26.03 10.13
N PHE A 212 2.85 24.94 10.28
CA PHE A 212 2.49 24.09 9.15
C PHE A 212 1.60 24.81 8.14
N ARG A 213 0.69 25.69 8.58
CA ARG A 213 -0.11 26.54 7.68
C ARG A 213 0.77 27.46 6.83
N GLU A 214 1.80 28.07 7.42
CA GLU A 214 2.77 28.88 6.67
C GLU A 214 3.48 28.05 5.58
N LEU A 215 3.96 26.85 5.94
CA LEU A 215 4.63 25.94 5.01
C LEU A 215 3.70 25.42 3.91
N LEU A 216 2.45 25.09 4.26
CA LEU A 216 1.39 24.70 3.33
C LEU A 216 1.16 25.80 2.29
N ASN A 217 0.93 27.03 2.74
CA ASN A 217 0.70 28.18 1.87
C ASN A 217 1.89 28.42 0.92
N GLN A 218 3.12 28.28 1.43
CA GLN A 218 4.32 28.39 0.59
C GLN A 218 4.35 27.31 -0.50
N ARG A 219 4.07 26.04 -0.17
CA ARG A 219 4.08 24.93 -1.14
C ARG A 219 2.96 25.03 -2.15
N LEU A 220 1.75 25.41 -1.72
CA LEU A 220 0.61 25.65 -2.60
C LEU A 220 0.88 26.81 -3.56
N SER A 221 1.41 27.93 -3.04
CA SER A 221 1.80 29.08 -3.88
C SER A 221 2.81 28.68 -4.96
N ASN A 222 3.85 27.92 -4.60
CA ASN A 222 4.82 27.41 -5.57
C ASN A 222 4.18 26.45 -6.60
N HIS A 223 3.26 25.60 -6.15
CA HIS A 223 2.55 24.64 -7.01
C HIS A 223 1.70 25.34 -8.07
N PHE A 224 0.90 26.34 -7.68
CA PHE A 224 0.05 27.09 -8.61
C PHE A 224 0.84 28.06 -9.48
N ALA A 225 1.85 28.74 -8.92
CA ALA A 225 2.72 29.63 -9.69
C ALA A 225 3.44 28.87 -10.81
N SER A 226 3.87 27.63 -10.56
CA SER A 226 4.49 26.78 -11.60
C SER A 226 3.56 26.42 -12.77
N ARG A 227 2.25 26.66 -12.61
CA ARG A 227 1.20 26.45 -13.62
C ARG A 227 0.61 27.76 -14.16
N GLY A 228 1.13 28.91 -13.72
CA GLY A 228 0.67 30.22 -14.15
C GLY A 228 -0.53 30.79 -13.38
N PHE A 229 -0.87 30.22 -12.22
CA PHE A 229 -1.96 30.69 -11.36
C PHE A 229 -1.43 31.28 -10.05
N SER A 230 -2.19 32.18 -9.42
CA SER A 230 -1.96 32.66 -8.05
C SER A 230 -2.81 31.87 -7.08
N LEU A 231 -2.30 31.56 -5.89
CA LEU A 231 -3.10 30.87 -4.86
C LEU A 231 -4.36 31.65 -4.45
N ASP A 232 -4.33 32.99 -4.57
CA ASP A 232 -5.44 33.88 -4.24
C ASP A 232 -6.46 34.05 -5.39
N ASP A 233 -6.30 33.33 -6.51
CA ASP A 233 -7.26 33.38 -7.62
C ASP A 233 -8.62 32.80 -7.17
N GLU A 234 -9.73 33.51 -7.44
CA GLU A 234 -11.08 33.12 -6.97
C GLU A 234 -11.54 31.74 -7.46
N ASP A 235 -10.98 31.27 -8.57
CA ASP A 235 -11.27 29.97 -9.16
C ASP A 235 -10.56 28.80 -8.45
N ILE A 236 -9.58 29.08 -7.57
CA ILE A 236 -8.86 28.05 -6.82
C ILE A 236 -9.55 27.79 -5.50
N THR A 237 -9.98 26.55 -5.32
CA THR A 237 -10.61 26.06 -4.10
C THR A 237 -9.72 25.01 -3.42
N PRO A 238 -9.98 24.67 -2.14
CA PRO A 238 -9.29 23.56 -1.49
C PRO A 238 -9.43 22.22 -2.23
N ASP A 239 -10.44 22.07 -3.10
CA ASP A 239 -10.60 20.86 -3.92
C ASP A 239 -9.55 20.74 -5.02
N ASP A 240 -8.95 21.86 -5.44
CA ASP A 240 -7.88 21.92 -6.44
C ASP A 240 -6.49 21.62 -5.85
N TYR A 241 -6.39 21.49 -4.52
CA TYR A 241 -5.12 21.22 -3.86
C TYR A 241 -4.63 19.80 -4.20
N PRO A 242 -3.33 19.63 -4.49
CA PRO A 242 -2.80 18.32 -4.84
C PRO A 242 -2.76 17.40 -3.61
N ASP A 243 -3.28 16.18 -3.76
CA ASP A 243 -3.25 15.18 -2.68
C ASP A 243 -2.60 13.86 -3.05
N ARG A 244 -2.44 13.60 -4.35
CA ARG A 244 -1.79 12.39 -4.88
C ARG A 244 -0.27 12.58 -4.93
N THR A 245 0.44 11.63 -4.35
CA THR A 245 1.91 11.64 -4.23
C THR A 245 2.47 10.23 -4.41
N PHE A 246 3.75 10.06 -4.12
CA PHE A 246 4.43 8.78 -4.08
C PHE A 246 5.20 8.63 -2.77
N VAL A 247 5.18 7.43 -2.20
CA VAL A 247 5.88 7.03 -0.97
C VAL A 247 6.80 5.84 -1.26
N ARG A 248 7.53 5.39 -0.26
CA ARG A 248 8.48 4.27 -0.38
C ARG A 248 7.74 3.00 -0.77
N ARG A 249 8.30 2.26 -1.74
CA ARG A 249 7.86 0.91 -2.13
C ARG A 249 8.98 -0.07 -1.82
N GLU A 250 8.94 -0.68 -0.66
CA GLU A 250 10.01 -1.55 -0.19
C GLU A 250 9.49 -2.68 0.68
N LEU A 251 10.33 -3.69 0.88
CA LEU A 251 10.09 -4.72 1.88
C LEU A 251 10.42 -4.14 3.25
N TYR A 252 9.37 -3.88 4.05
CA TYR A 252 9.53 -3.33 5.40
C TYR A 252 10.40 -4.27 6.28
N PRO A 253 11.38 -3.75 7.05
CA PRO A 253 12.30 -4.59 7.81
C PRO A 253 11.65 -5.48 8.88
N TRP A 254 10.46 -5.10 9.36
CA TRP A 254 9.67 -5.86 10.33
C TRP A 254 8.60 -6.75 9.67
N ASN A 255 8.51 -6.80 8.34
CA ASN A 255 7.58 -7.69 7.65
C ASN A 255 8.09 -9.15 7.73
N THR A 256 7.47 -9.95 8.58
CA THR A 256 7.78 -11.37 8.76
C THR A 256 7.00 -12.31 7.84
N PHE A 257 6.09 -11.77 7.01
CA PHE A 257 5.19 -12.55 6.16
C PHE A 257 5.68 -12.70 4.72
N GLU A 258 6.62 -11.85 4.27
CA GLU A 258 7.17 -12.00 2.91
C GLU A 258 8.05 -13.25 2.83
N PRO A 259 7.73 -14.24 1.98
CA PRO A 259 8.50 -15.46 1.89
C PRO A 259 9.79 -15.26 1.07
N ASP A 260 10.79 -16.09 1.30
CA ASP A 260 11.81 -16.34 0.27
C ASP A 260 11.17 -17.13 -0.86
N ARG A 261 10.73 -16.42 -1.91
CA ARG A 261 10.08 -17.01 -3.10
C ARG A 261 11.00 -17.97 -3.87
N TYR A 262 12.31 -17.91 -3.64
CA TYR A 262 13.31 -18.73 -4.34
C TYR A 262 13.74 -19.96 -3.55
N SER A 263 13.26 -20.11 -2.30
CA SER A 263 13.62 -21.26 -1.48
C SER A 263 13.06 -22.56 -2.06
N PRO A 264 13.74 -23.71 -1.85
CA PRO A 264 13.22 -25.01 -2.25
C PRO A 264 11.81 -25.28 -1.70
N GLU A 265 11.54 -24.87 -0.46
CA GLU A 265 10.26 -25.05 0.21
C GLU A 265 9.14 -24.26 -0.49
N SER A 266 9.39 -22.99 -0.81
CA SER A 266 8.44 -22.15 -1.57
C SER A 266 8.16 -22.71 -2.95
N LEU A 267 9.19 -23.19 -3.66
CA LEU A 267 9.04 -23.80 -4.98
C LEU A 267 8.23 -25.11 -4.93
N VAL A 268 8.37 -25.92 -3.88
CA VAL A 268 7.57 -27.14 -3.71
C VAL A 268 6.09 -26.80 -3.57
N LEU A 269 5.76 -25.83 -2.71
CA LEU A 269 4.39 -25.37 -2.47
C LEU A 269 3.77 -24.74 -3.73
N LEU A 270 4.50 -23.84 -4.39
CA LEU A 270 4.06 -23.24 -5.66
C LEU A 270 3.82 -24.29 -6.73
N ASN A 271 4.72 -25.27 -6.86
CA ASN A 271 4.55 -26.34 -7.84
C ASN A 271 3.42 -27.31 -7.50
N GLU A 272 3.06 -27.47 -6.23
CA GLU A 272 1.85 -28.18 -5.83
C GLU A 272 0.58 -27.45 -6.29
N GLN A 273 0.53 -26.14 -6.10
CA GLN A 273 -0.57 -25.31 -6.58
C GLN A 273 -0.67 -25.32 -8.11
N ILE A 274 0.45 -25.11 -8.82
CA ILE A 274 0.50 -25.16 -10.30
C ILE A 274 0.00 -26.51 -10.83
N ARG A 275 0.38 -27.63 -10.19
CA ARG A 275 -0.05 -28.97 -10.65
C ARG A 275 -1.57 -29.17 -10.66
N SER A 276 -2.31 -28.43 -9.82
CA SER A 276 -3.78 -28.53 -9.76
C SER A 276 -4.49 -27.92 -10.97
N ILE A 277 -3.91 -26.88 -11.58
CA ILE A 277 -4.51 -26.12 -12.70
C ILE A 277 -3.72 -26.17 -14.02
N ALA A 278 -2.46 -26.60 -13.95
CA ALA A 278 -1.50 -26.59 -15.05
C ALA A 278 -0.49 -27.76 -14.90
N PRO A 279 -0.94 -29.03 -15.00
CA PRO A 279 -0.15 -30.21 -14.63
C PRO A 279 1.14 -30.40 -15.45
N LYS A 280 1.20 -29.80 -16.64
CA LYS A 280 2.35 -29.82 -17.56
C LYS A 280 3.37 -28.72 -17.30
N LEU A 281 3.12 -27.84 -16.34
CA LEU A 281 3.96 -26.68 -16.04
C LEU A 281 4.57 -26.80 -14.63
N GLU A 282 5.69 -26.12 -14.43
CA GLU A 282 6.31 -25.94 -13.11
C GLU A 282 7.00 -24.57 -12.99
N ALA A 283 6.93 -23.97 -11.81
CA ALA A 283 7.72 -22.80 -11.45
C ALA A 283 9.18 -23.21 -11.17
N ARG A 284 10.12 -22.43 -11.71
CA ARG A 284 11.55 -22.53 -11.42
C ARG A 284 12.14 -21.13 -11.23
N VAL A 285 13.30 -21.06 -10.57
CA VAL A 285 14.10 -19.83 -10.51
C VAL A 285 14.78 -19.63 -11.87
N THR A 286 14.70 -18.42 -12.39
CA THR A 286 15.39 -17.97 -13.60
C THR A 286 16.14 -16.67 -13.31
N GLU A 287 17.09 -16.31 -14.17
CA GLU A 287 17.79 -15.03 -14.10
C GLU A 287 17.39 -14.16 -15.29
N LEU A 288 16.83 -12.99 -15.00
CA LEU A 288 16.46 -11.99 -16.00
C LEU A 288 17.41 -10.81 -15.97
N PRO A 289 17.57 -10.07 -17.08
CA PRO A 289 18.29 -8.81 -17.07
C PRO A 289 17.66 -7.84 -16.07
N LEU A 290 18.49 -7.21 -15.24
CA LEU A 290 18.06 -6.09 -14.41
C LEU A 290 17.78 -4.90 -15.33
N LEU A 291 16.51 -4.48 -15.38
CA LEU A 291 16.09 -3.40 -16.24
C LEU A 291 16.33 -2.06 -15.52
N THR A 292 16.95 -1.10 -16.22
CA THR A 292 17.10 0.27 -15.72
C THR A 292 16.53 1.26 -16.75
N PRO A 293 15.93 2.38 -16.30
CA PRO A 293 15.30 3.35 -17.21
C PRO A 293 16.27 3.95 -18.24
N ASP A 294 17.54 4.16 -17.84
CA ASP A 294 18.55 4.84 -18.65
C ASP A 294 19.47 3.87 -19.43
N ALA A 295 19.11 2.59 -19.49
CA ALA A 295 19.89 1.59 -20.24
C ALA A 295 19.88 1.86 -21.75
N ASP A 296 20.99 1.55 -22.42
CA ASP A 296 21.09 1.59 -23.87
C ASP A 296 20.02 0.68 -24.52
N PRO A 297 19.18 1.20 -25.45
CA PRO A 297 18.06 0.46 -26.02
C PRO A 297 18.42 -0.82 -26.79
N THR A 298 19.68 -0.98 -27.19
CA THR A 298 20.17 -2.09 -28.02
C THR A 298 21.00 -3.10 -27.23
N THR A 299 21.71 -2.65 -26.20
CA THR A 299 22.62 -3.50 -25.40
C THR A 299 22.14 -3.71 -23.97
N GLY A 300 21.20 -2.89 -23.49
CA GLY A 300 20.68 -2.93 -22.13
C GLY A 300 21.70 -2.56 -21.06
N ARG A 301 22.79 -1.89 -21.44
CA ARG A 301 23.88 -1.49 -20.54
C ARG A 301 23.76 -0.02 -20.18
N ASP A 302 24.32 0.34 -19.03
CA ASP A 302 24.52 1.74 -18.65
C ASP A 302 25.39 2.43 -19.73
N PRO A 303 25.05 3.67 -20.16
CA PRO A 303 25.83 4.44 -21.14
C PRO A 303 27.30 4.68 -20.75
N SER A 304 27.67 4.52 -19.48
CA SER A 304 29.07 4.53 -19.01
C SER A 304 29.88 3.30 -19.44
N GLY A 305 29.23 2.19 -19.82
CA GLY A 305 29.84 1.06 -20.53
C GLY A 305 30.79 0.14 -19.75
N GLU A 306 30.96 0.35 -18.44
CA GLU A 306 32.04 -0.31 -17.67
C GLU A 306 31.68 -1.67 -17.04
N SER A 307 30.42 -2.09 -16.98
CA SER A 307 30.01 -3.35 -16.31
C SER A 307 29.21 -4.31 -17.21
N ALA A 308 29.31 -5.61 -16.88
CA ALA A 308 28.45 -6.64 -17.45
C ALA A 308 26.99 -6.35 -17.08
N GLN A 309 26.04 -6.71 -17.96
CA GLN A 309 24.61 -6.54 -17.68
C GLN A 309 24.25 -7.32 -16.41
N ALA A 310 23.85 -6.60 -15.37
CA ALA A 310 23.43 -7.22 -14.12
C ALA A 310 22.18 -8.06 -14.36
N THR A 311 22.09 -9.21 -13.69
CA THR A 311 20.89 -10.05 -13.67
C THR A 311 20.23 -9.98 -12.30
N ILE A 312 18.94 -10.28 -12.28
CA ILE A 312 18.13 -10.42 -11.07
C ILE A 312 17.44 -11.78 -11.11
N LYS A 313 17.40 -12.46 -9.95
CA LYS A 313 16.62 -13.68 -9.78
C LYS A 313 15.14 -13.35 -9.89
N GLN A 314 14.42 -14.14 -10.66
CA GLN A 314 12.96 -14.11 -10.77
C GLN A 314 12.42 -15.54 -10.78
N LEU A 315 11.11 -15.67 -10.62
CA LEU A 315 10.43 -16.92 -10.94
C LEU A 315 10.05 -16.92 -12.42
N GLY A 316 10.06 -18.09 -13.03
CA GLY A 316 9.54 -18.35 -14.36
C GLY A 316 8.76 -19.65 -14.36
N VAL A 317 7.85 -19.81 -15.32
CA VAL A 317 7.08 -21.05 -15.52
C VAL A 317 7.71 -21.83 -16.66
N PHE A 318 7.86 -23.14 -16.52
CA PHE A 318 8.55 -24.01 -17.47
C PHE A 318 7.72 -25.24 -17.80
N ALA A 319 7.82 -25.70 -19.05
CA ALA A 319 7.20 -26.93 -19.48
C ALA A 319 7.90 -28.16 -18.86
N ARG A 320 7.12 -29.10 -18.33
CA ARG A 320 7.60 -30.37 -17.74
C ARG A 320 7.75 -31.49 -18.75
N GLU A 321 7.06 -31.35 -19.86
CA GLU A 321 7.01 -32.27 -20.99
C GLU A 321 6.77 -31.47 -22.27
N ASP A 322 6.86 -32.14 -23.43
CA ASP A 322 6.54 -31.52 -24.70
C ASP A 322 5.04 -31.21 -24.78
N VAL A 323 4.69 -30.04 -25.31
CA VAL A 323 3.31 -29.56 -25.44
C VAL A 323 3.02 -29.20 -26.89
N THR A 324 1.86 -29.62 -27.36
CA THR A 324 1.46 -29.42 -28.75
C THR A 324 0.95 -27.99 -29.03
N PRO A 325 1.12 -27.47 -30.26
CA PRO A 325 0.60 -26.15 -30.61
C PRO A 325 -0.94 -26.10 -30.48
N GLY A 326 -1.46 -25.06 -29.84
CA GLY A 326 -2.89 -24.85 -29.60
C GLY A 326 -3.45 -25.53 -28.37
N GLU A 327 -2.63 -26.29 -27.62
CA GLU A 327 -3.03 -26.94 -26.39
C GLU A 327 -3.18 -25.94 -25.25
N MET A 328 -4.27 -26.04 -24.47
CA MET A 328 -4.46 -25.29 -23.24
C MET A 328 -3.60 -25.89 -22.13
N ILE A 329 -2.82 -25.05 -21.44
CA ILE A 329 -1.82 -25.48 -20.45
C ILE A 329 -2.00 -24.90 -19.06
N LEU A 330 -2.91 -23.93 -18.91
CA LEU A 330 -3.28 -23.32 -17.62
C LEU A 330 -4.73 -22.86 -17.73
N ASP A 331 -5.53 -23.13 -16.69
CA ASP A 331 -6.89 -22.61 -16.49
C ASP A 331 -7.03 -22.23 -15.01
N GLU A 332 -6.76 -20.96 -14.70
CA GLU A 332 -6.73 -20.44 -13.34
C GLU A 332 -7.99 -19.61 -13.06
N LYS A 333 -8.73 -19.98 -12.02
CA LYS A 333 -9.81 -19.16 -11.48
C LYS A 333 -9.26 -18.26 -10.36
N SER A 334 -9.59 -16.98 -10.39
CA SER A 334 -9.30 -16.05 -9.30
C SER A 334 -10.58 -15.67 -8.56
N LEU A 335 -10.49 -15.62 -7.23
CA LEU A 335 -11.51 -15.04 -6.35
C LEU A 335 -11.11 -13.64 -5.85
N LEU A 336 -9.83 -13.30 -5.96
CA LEU A 336 -9.32 -11.97 -5.67
C LEU A 336 -9.56 -11.07 -6.87
N THR A 337 -10.83 -10.75 -7.10
CA THR A 337 -11.32 -9.93 -8.20
C THR A 337 -12.04 -8.68 -7.71
N ALA A 338 -12.02 -7.65 -8.55
CA ALA A 338 -12.65 -6.36 -8.32
C ALA A 338 -13.34 -5.88 -9.60
N ASN A 339 -14.52 -5.29 -9.45
CA ASN A 339 -15.28 -4.66 -10.53
C ASN A 339 -15.55 -3.19 -10.18
N ALA A 340 -15.13 -2.28 -11.06
CA ALA A 340 -15.25 -0.85 -10.86
C ALA A 340 -16.66 -0.28 -11.12
N ARG A 341 -17.58 -1.07 -11.69
CA ARG A 341 -18.90 -0.63 -12.18
C ARG A 341 -20.02 -1.04 -11.24
N LEU A 342 -20.83 -0.08 -10.81
CA LEU A 342 -21.98 -0.34 -9.94
C LEU A 342 -23.14 -1.02 -10.69
N HIS A 343 -23.32 -0.73 -11.97
CA HIS A 343 -24.52 -1.12 -12.75
C HIS A 343 -24.32 -2.25 -13.76
N ASP A 344 -23.11 -2.80 -13.86
CA ASP A 344 -22.85 -3.94 -14.74
C ASP A 344 -23.06 -5.26 -13.99
N SER A 345 -23.72 -6.22 -14.64
CA SER A 345 -23.98 -7.55 -14.06
C SER A 345 -22.75 -8.46 -14.23
N TYR A 346 -21.89 -8.49 -13.21
CA TYR A 346 -20.78 -9.43 -13.11
C TYR A 346 -20.98 -10.40 -11.96
N CYS A 347 -20.46 -11.61 -12.11
CA CYS A 347 -20.38 -12.60 -11.03
C CYS A 347 -19.51 -12.01 -9.93
N ASP A 348 -20.00 -11.97 -8.69
CA ASP A 348 -19.24 -11.38 -7.58
C ASP A 348 -17.90 -12.11 -7.33
N ALA A 349 -17.88 -13.44 -7.52
CA ALA A 349 -16.67 -14.23 -7.26
C ALA A 349 -15.57 -14.05 -8.32
N CYS A 350 -15.90 -14.29 -9.60
CA CYS A 350 -14.91 -14.38 -10.68
C CYS A 350 -14.94 -13.18 -11.64
N SER A 351 -15.84 -12.22 -11.43
CA SER A 351 -16.07 -11.07 -12.31
C SER A 351 -16.35 -11.42 -13.79
N ALA A 352 -16.83 -12.64 -14.04
CA ALA A 352 -17.36 -13.01 -15.37
C ALA A 352 -18.68 -12.27 -15.63
N PRO A 353 -18.96 -11.82 -16.87
CA PRO A 353 -20.26 -11.26 -17.21
C PRO A 353 -21.37 -12.25 -16.89
N LEU A 354 -22.41 -11.79 -16.18
CA LEU A 354 -23.60 -12.59 -15.91
C LEU A 354 -24.53 -12.61 -17.13
N PRO A 355 -25.33 -13.67 -17.30
CA PRO A 355 -26.38 -13.68 -18.31
C PRO A 355 -27.49 -12.69 -17.98
N ASP A 356 -28.44 -12.49 -18.91
CA ASP A 356 -29.59 -11.62 -18.67
C ASP A 356 -30.53 -12.29 -17.65
N LEU A 357 -30.49 -11.82 -16.40
CA LEU A 357 -31.26 -12.38 -15.30
C LEU A 357 -32.79 -12.26 -15.48
N ARG A 358 -33.26 -11.46 -16.45
CA ARG A 358 -34.69 -11.42 -16.83
C ARG A 358 -35.13 -12.66 -17.60
N ASN A 359 -34.18 -13.43 -18.14
CA ASN A 359 -34.43 -14.70 -18.81
C ASN A 359 -34.39 -15.86 -17.79
N SER A 360 -35.55 -16.42 -17.47
CA SER A 360 -35.70 -17.43 -16.41
C SER A 360 -34.86 -18.69 -16.61
N SER A 361 -34.54 -19.09 -17.85
CA SER A 361 -33.69 -20.27 -18.08
C SER A 361 -32.22 -19.99 -17.83
N GLU A 362 -31.75 -18.79 -18.10
CA GLU A 362 -30.35 -18.41 -17.87
C GLU A 362 -30.14 -18.04 -16.40
N ALA A 363 -31.09 -17.35 -15.77
CA ALA A 363 -31.10 -17.06 -14.35
C ALA A 363 -31.04 -18.33 -13.48
N SER A 364 -31.64 -19.44 -13.93
CA SER A 364 -31.60 -20.72 -13.19
C SER A 364 -30.21 -21.38 -13.11
N GLN A 365 -29.23 -20.90 -13.88
CA GLN A 365 -27.84 -21.37 -13.81
C GLN A 365 -27.00 -20.55 -12.82
N CYS A 366 -27.48 -19.37 -12.44
CA CYS A 366 -26.87 -18.54 -11.43
C CYS A 366 -27.22 -19.05 -10.03
N ALA A 367 -26.33 -18.78 -9.08
CA ALA A 367 -26.58 -18.98 -7.66
C ALA A 367 -26.71 -17.61 -6.99
N PHE A 368 -27.54 -17.56 -5.95
CA PHE A 368 -27.86 -16.36 -5.20
C PHE A 368 -27.52 -16.61 -3.73
N CYS A 369 -27.11 -15.57 -3.02
CA CYS A 369 -27.00 -15.68 -1.57
C CYS A 369 -28.39 -15.75 -0.95
N GLU A 370 -28.55 -16.54 0.11
CA GLU A 370 -29.82 -16.63 0.85
C GLU A 370 -30.00 -15.46 1.83
N ASP A 371 -28.89 -14.83 2.24
CA ASP A 371 -28.86 -13.80 3.29
C ASP A 371 -28.77 -12.36 2.75
N CYS A 372 -28.46 -12.18 1.45
CA CYS A 372 -28.46 -10.85 0.81
C CYS A 372 -29.04 -10.89 -0.61
N ASP A 373 -29.81 -9.86 -0.97
CA ASP A 373 -30.57 -9.81 -2.22
C ASP A 373 -29.76 -9.27 -3.42
N ASP A 374 -28.58 -8.71 -3.18
CA ASP A 374 -27.84 -7.91 -4.17
C ASP A 374 -26.74 -8.71 -4.90
N ILE A 375 -26.34 -9.87 -4.38
CA ILE A 375 -25.17 -10.61 -4.86
C ILE A 375 -25.57 -11.82 -5.71
N VAL A 376 -24.97 -11.90 -6.91
CA VAL A 376 -25.23 -12.97 -7.87
C VAL A 376 -23.93 -13.64 -8.30
N PHE A 377 -23.95 -14.97 -8.28
CA PHE A 377 -22.86 -15.83 -8.73
C PHE A 377 -23.21 -16.53 -10.04
N CYS A 378 -22.25 -16.67 -10.95
CA CYS A 378 -22.52 -17.31 -12.25
C CYS A 378 -22.76 -18.82 -12.15
N SER A 379 -22.44 -19.45 -11.02
CA SER A 379 -22.63 -20.88 -10.76
C SER A 379 -22.64 -21.18 -9.27
N GLN A 380 -23.15 -22.35 -8.89
CA GLN A 380 -23.04 -22.87 -7.52
C GLN A 380 -21.59 -22.97 -7.04
N ASP A 381 -20.68 -23.38 -7.91
CA ASP A 381 -19.24 -23.44 -7.60
C ASP A 381 -18.67 -22.05 -7.24
N CYS A 382 -19.07 -20.99 -7.94
CA CYS A 382 -18.64 -19.63 -7.59
C CYS A 382 -19.26 -19.15 -6.28
N HIS A 383 -20.50 -19.53 -5.99
CA HIS A 383 -21.13 -19.27 -4.70
C HIS A 383 -20.37 -19.96 -3.57
N ASP A 384 -20.15 -21.27 -3.67
CA ASP A 384 -19.51 -22.06 -2.61
C ASP A 384 -18.07 -21.58 -2.35
N LEU A 385 -17.31 -21.31 -3.42
CA LEU A 385 -15.98 -20.72 -3.31
C LEU A 385 -16.00 -19.33 -2.66
N ALA A 386 -16.99 -18.50 -2.96
CA ALA A 386 -17.12 -17.18 -2.34
C ALA A 386 -17.45 -17.28 -0.84
N GLN A 387 -18.35 -18.21 -0.46
CA GLN A 387 -18.70 -18.47 0.94
C GLN A 387 -17.49 -18.92 1.76
N GLU A 388 -16.64 -19.77 1.20
CA GLU A 388 -15.39 -20.20 1.86
C GLU A 388 -14.32 -19.11 1.90
N ALA A 389 -14.30 -18.22 0.90
CA ALA A 389 -13.16 -17.35 0.67
C ALA A 389 -13.31 -15.94 1.22
N TYR A 390 -14.45 -15.26 1.09
CA TYR A 390 -14.59 -13.83 1.44
C TYR A 390 -16.02 -13.36 1.76
N HIS A 391 -17.04 -14.04 1.24
CA HIS A 391 -18.40 -13.51 1.24
C HIS A 391 -18.98 -13.29 2.64
N PRO A 392 -18.73 -14.15 3.66
CA PRO A 392 -19.20 -13.92 5.02
C PRO A 392 -18.82 -12.57 5.61
N ALA A 393 -17.62 -12.03 5.29
CA ALA A 393 -17.19 -10.72 5.76
C ALA A 393 -17.93 -9.54 5.07
N LEU A 394 -18.47 -9.76 3.88
CA LEU A 394 -19.15 -8.72 3.08
C LEU A 394 -20.68 -8.86 3.06
N CYS A 395 -21.21 -10.01 3.45
CA CYS A 395 -22.62 -10.34 3.31
C CYS A 395 -23.48 -9.35 4.10
N GLY A 396 -24.44 -8.70 3.43
CA GLY A 396 -25.34 -7.72 4.05
C GLY A 396 -24.69 -6.38 4.40
N ASN A 397 -23.39 -6.21 4.15
CA ASN A 397 -22.66 -4.98 4.42
C ASN A 397 -22.59 -4.09 3.16
N ASP A 398 -22.94 -2.81 3.30
CA ASP A 398 -22.83 -1.82 2.21
C ASP A 398 -21.37 -1.34 2.05
N VAL A 399 -20.50 -2.26 1.61
CA VAL A 399 -19.07 -2.01 1.34
C VAL A 399 -18.81 -1.79 -0.15
N GLU A 400 -19.77 -2.21 -0.99
CA GLU A 400 -19.61 -2.24 -2.45
C GLU A 400 -19.68 -0.87 -3.12
N ALA A 401 -20.35 0.11 -2.52
CA ALA A 401 -20.34 1.47 -3.06
C ALA A 401 -18.97 2.15 -2.91
N ILE A 402 -18.10 1.65 -2.03
CA ILE A 402 -16.80 2.25 -1.75
C ILE A 402 -15.92 2.13 -3.00
N ALA A 403 -15.50 3.28 -3.53
CA ALA A 403 -14.61 3.40 -4.68
C ALA A 403 -15.15 2.89 -6.05
N LYS A 404 -16.44 2.52 -6.18
CA LYS A 404 -17.03 2.26 -7.51
C LYS A 404 -17.29 3.56 -8.29
N ASP A 405 -17.36 3.45 -9.62
CA ASP A 405 -17.64 4.54 -10.58
C ASP A 405 -16.72 5.77 -10.48
N ALA A 406 -15.46 5.55 -10.12
CA ALA A 406 -14.46 6.60 -10.03
C ALA A 406 -14.24 7.36 -11.36
N SER A 407 -13.78 8.61 -11.24
CA SER A 407 -13.42 9.44 -12.38
C SER A 407 -12.34 8.76 -13.23
N ALA A 408 -12.19 9.17 -14.50
CA ALA A 408 -11.17 8.57 -15.38
C ALA A 408 -9.74 8.70 -14.83
N ALA A 409 -9.46 9.78 -14.08
CA ALA A 409 -8.15 10.02 -13.46
C ALA A 409 -7.87 9.10 -12.26
N GLU A 410 -8.91 8.54 -11.66
CA GLU A 410 -8.85 7.75 -10.42
C GLU A 410 -9.20 6.28 -10.63
N ALA A 411 -9.77 5.91 -11.79
CA ALA A 411 -10.28 4.58 -12.09
C ALA A 411 -9.29 3.45 -11.80
N ALA A 412 -8.01 3.63 -12.13
CA ALA A 412 -6.99 2.62 -11.83
C ALA A 412 -6.76 2.45 -10.32
N ASP A 413 -6.71 3.55 -9.56
CA ASP A 413 -6.47 3.50 -8.12
C ASP A 413 -7.68 2.95 -7.36
N ALA A 414 -8.87 3.36 -7.78
CA ALA A 414 -10.13 2.83 -7.28
C ALA A 414 -10.20 1.31 -7.44
N LEU A 415 -9.79 0.78 -8.60
CA LEU A 415 -9.75 -0.66 -8.83
C LEU A 415 -8.78 -1.39 -7.88
N TYR A 416 -7.63 -0.78 -7.56
CA TYR A 416 -6.72 -1.34 -6.56
C TYR A 416 -7.30 -1.29 -5.15
N SER A 417 -8.05 -0.24 -4.79
CA SER A 417 -8.75 -0.19 -3.49
C SER A 417 -9.84 -1.27 -3.39
N LEU A 418 -10.53 -1.59 -4.49
CA LEU A 418 -11.48 -2.70 -4.52
C LEU A 418 -10.79 -4.07 -4.40
N LEU A 419 -9.60 -4.24 -4.98
CA LEU A 419 -8.78 -5.44 -4.75
C LEU A 419 -8.31 -5.53 -3.29
N LEU A 420 -7.99 -4.39 -2.67
CA LEU A 420 -7.69 -4.34 -1.25
C LEU A 420 -8.89 -4.80 -0.42
N LEU A 421 -10.09 -4.26 -0.66
CA LEU A 421 -11.31 -4.70 0.00
C LEU A 421 -11.49 -6.22 -0.07
N ARG A 422 -11.39 -6.79 -1.29
CA ARG A 422 -11.52 -8.23 -1.48
C ARG A 422 -10.45 -9.01 -0.70
N ALA A 423 -9.21 -8.54 -0.66
CA ALA A 423 -8.15 -9.17 0.12
C ALA A 423 -8.42 -9.09 1.64
N LEU A 424 -8.92 -7.97 2.15
CA LEU A 424 -9.26 -7.83 3.57
C LEU A 424 -10.43 -8.75 3.94
N ALA A 425 -11.48 -8.79 3.13
CA ALA A 425 -12.61 -9.70 3.31
C ALA A 425 -12.18 -11.18 3.26
N MET A 426 -11.21 -11.49 2.40
CA MET A 426 -10.64 -12.84 2.32
C MET A 426 -9.87 -13.21 3.59
N ALA A 427 -9.06 -12.28 4.10
CA ALA A 427 -8.30 -12.46 5.32
C ALA A 427 -9.21 -12.68 6.54
N GLU A 428 -10.26 -11.87 6.67
CA GLU A 428 -11.25 -12.00 7.75
C GLU A 428 -12.03 -13.32 7.67
N THR A 429 -12.53 -13.69 6.49
CA THR A 429 -13.30 -14.94 6.33
C THR A 429 -12.45 -16.18 6.60
N GLN A 430 -11.17 -16.14 6.21
CA GLN A 430 -10.25 -17.27 6.37
C GLN A 430 -9.49 -17.26 7.70
N ASP A 431 -9.66 -16.22 8.53
CA ASP A 431 -8.94 -16.00 9.79
C ASP A 431 -7.41 -16.10 9.63
N VAL A 432 -6.87 -15.36 8.65
CA VAL A 432 -5.43 -15.31 8.36
C VAL A 432 -4.94 -13.88 8.18
N HIS A 433 -3.64 -13.66 8.41
CA HIS A 433 -3.03 -12.38 8.08
C HIS A 433 -3.16 -12.09 6.56
N PRO A 434 -3.48 -10.87 6.10
CA PRO A 434 -3.70 -10.57 4.68
C PRO A 434 -2.52 -10.93 3.75
N LEU A 435 -1.29 -10.82 4.25
CA LEU A 435 -0.07 -11.20 3.49
C LEU A 435 0.17 -12.72 3.43
N GLU A 436 -0.57 -13.52 4.21
CA GLU A 436 -0.51 -14.99 4.20
C GLU A 436 -1.51 -15.61 3.21
N LEU A 437 -2.44 -14.82 2.65
CA LEU A 437 -3.36 -15.28 1.61
C LEU A 437 -2.59 -15.93 0.45
N LYS A 438 -3.03 -17.11 0.02
CA LYS A 438 -2.36 -17.89 -1.05
C LYS A 438 -2.27 -17.11 -2.36
N GLU A 439 -3.24 -16.22 -2.61
CA GLU A 439 -3.31 -15.33 -3.76
C GLU A 439 -2.21 -14.25 -3.75
N LEU A 440 -1.62 -13.95 -2.60
CA LEU A 440 -0.76 -12.79 -2.38
C LEU A 440 0.64 -13.14 -1.88
N LYS A 441 0.76 -14.20 -1.07
CA LYS A 441 1.99 -14.56 -0.38
C LYS A 441 3.19 -14.66 -1.32
N TYR A 442 3.00 -15.27 -2.49
CA TYR A 442 4.09 -15.55 -3.44
C TYR A 442 4.13 -14.66 -4.68
N ILE A 443 3.32 -13.60 -4.75
CA ILE A 443 3.35 -12.68 -5.89
C ILE A 443 4.34 -11.52 -5.65
N TRP A 444 4.88 -10.97 -6.73
CA TRP A 444 5.94 -9.96 -6.69
C TRP A 444 5.41 -8.59 -6.22
N GLY A 445 6.07 -7.97 -5.25
CA GLY A 445 5.74 -6.63 -4.75
C GLY A 445 6.45 -5.48 -5.48
N ASP A 446 7.42 -5.79 -6.36
CA ASP A 446 8.28 -4.80 -7.04
C ASP A 446 8.87 -3.79 -6.06
N TYR A 447 9.41 -4.34 -4.98
CA TYR A 447 10.13 -3.60 -3.94
C TYR A 447 11.45 -3.09 -4.53
N HIS A 448 11.80 -1.84 -4.22
CA HIS A 448 13.10 -1.31 -4.61
C HIS A 448 14.23 -2.11 -3.95
N ILE A 449 15.06 -2.76 -4.77
CA ILE A 449 16.27 -3.45 -4.32
C ILE A 449 17.46 -2.50 -4.54
N PRO A 450 18.19 -2.08 -3.49
CA PRO A 450 19.40 -1.28 -3.65
C PRO A 450 20.41 -1.98 -4.57
N PRO A 451 21.10 -1.26 -5.48
CA PRO A 451 22.08 -1.86 -6.38
C PRO A 451 23.18 -2.61 -5.59
N SER A 452 23.35 -3.88 -5.94
CA SER A 452 24.12 -4.95 -5.30
C SER A 452 25.52 -4.59 -4.76
N GLY A 453 25.87 -5.18 -3.60
CA GLY A 453 27.25 -5.19 -3.12
C GLY A 453 27.57 -5.90 -1.80
N SER A 454 26.60 -6.35 -0.98
CA SER A 454 26.94 -7.09 0.26
C SER A 454 26.11 -8.37 0.39
N PRO A 455 26.73 -9.56 0.49
CA PRO A 455 26.03 -10.84 0.72
C PRO A 455 25.34 -10.94 2.09
N ASN A 456 25.41 -9.88 2.89
CA ASN A 456 24.75 -9.63 4.16
C ASN A 456 24.54 -8.10 4.28
N VAL A 457 23.83 -7.44 3.34
CA VAL A 457 23.45 -6.04 3.59
C VAL A 457 22.44 -6.08 4.73
N PRO A 458 22.73 -5.51 5.91
CA PRO A 458 21.73 -5.41 6.94
C PRO A 458 20.60 -4.53 6.41
N LEU A 459 19.34 -4.91 6.69
CA LEU A 459 18.15 -4.07 6.56
C LEU A 459 18.26 -2.88 7.52
N THR A 460 19.35 -2.12 7.46
CA THR A 460 19.54 -0.92 8.26
C THR A 460 18.72 0.17 7.61
N PRO A 461 17.68 0.68 8.31
CA PRO A 461 17.17 2.01 8.07
C PRO A 461 18.30 2.96 7.74
N SER A 462 18.08 3.82 6.75
CA SER A 462 18.87 5.04 6.60
C SER A 462 19.12 5.64 7.99
N PRO A 463 20.35 6.10 8.29
CA PRO A 463 20.73 6.61 9.60
C PRO A 463 19.61 7.39 10.26
N LEU A 464 19.25 6.99 11.49
CA LEU A 464 18.65 7.91 12.44
C LEU A 464 19.63 9.07 12.60
N GLY A 465 19.30 10.14 11.92
CA GLY A 465 20.11 11.31 11.69
C GLY A 465 19.35 12.17 10.70
N PRO A 466 19.62 13.49 10.65
CA PRO A 466 18.86 14.42 9.84
C PRO A 466 18.82 13.94 8.39
N ALA A 467 17.73 13.29 8.00
CA ALA A 467 17.54 12.86 6.64
C ALA A 467 17.58 14.12 5.77
N LYS A 468 18.25 14.05 4.61
CA LYS A 468 18.25 15.19 3.68
C LYS A 468 16.83 15.60 3.26
N ASN A 469 15.86 14.69 3.41
CA ASN A 469 14.42 14.87 3.21
C ASN A 469 13.63 13.84 4.06
N ALA A 470 12.30 13.99 4.11
CA ALA A 470 11.41 13.18 4.96
C ALA A 470 11.41 11.65 4.68
N PHE A 471 11.95 11.19 3.55
CA PHE A 471 11.99 9.77 3.16
C PHE A 471 13.41 9.20 3.16
N GLY A 472 14.41 9.91 3.71
CA GLY A 472 15.77 9.36 3.83
C GLY A 472 16.46 9.12 2.49
N ASP A 473 16.13 9.91 1.46
CA ASP A 473 16.58 9.73 0.06
C ASP A 473 16.12 8.41 -0.60
N ALA A 474 15.23 7.63 0.05
CA ALA A 474 14.69 6.41 -0.52
C ALA A 474 13.80 6.70 -1.75
N PRO A 475 13.83 5.86 -2.79
CA PRO A 475 12.95 6.00 -3.95
C PRO A 475 11.48 5.93 -3.56
N ARG A 476 10.68 6.79 -4.20
CA ARG A 476 9.24 6.90 -3.95
C ARG A 476 8.49 6.47 -5.21
N THR A 477 8.07 5.21 -5.23
CA THR A 477 7.45 4.59 -6.41
C THR A 477 6.08 4.00 -6.11
N LEU A 478 5.63 3.95 -4.86
CA LEU A 478 4.27 3.55 -4.50
C LEU A 478 3.34 4.76 -4.55
N PRO A 479 2.31 4.81 -5.41
CA PRO A 479 1.30 5.87 -5.37
C PRO A 479 0.61 5.91 -4.00
N PHE A 480 0.43 7.12 -3.48
CA PHE A 480 -0.15 7.35 -2.17
C PHE A 480 -1.12 8.52 -2.18
N SER A 481 -2.23 8.35 -1.46
CA SER A 481 -3.06 9.44 -0.98
C SER A 481 -3.56 9.07 0.40
N PHE A 482 -3.83 10.06 1.24
CA PHE A 482 -4.38 9.77 2.58
C PHE A 482 -5.73 9.05 2.50
N SER A 483 -6.58 9.44 1.53
CA SER A 483 -7.85 8.76 1.28
C SER A 483 -7.66 7.27 0.95
N ALA A 484 -6.90 6.92 -0.09
CA ALA A 484 -6.82 5.54 -0.56
C ALA A 484 -5.99 4.61 0.35
N ASN A 485 -4.99 5.14 1.05
CA ASN A 485 -4.03 4.33 1.83
C ASN A 485 -4.32 4.32 3.34
N VAL A 486 -5.12 5.25 3.86
CA VAL A 486 -5.46 5.34 5.28
C VAL A 486 -6.97 5.32 5.51
N LEU A 487 -7.72 6.27 4.95
CA LEU A 487 -9.15 6.41 5.26
C LEU A 487 -9.99 5.25 4.71
N THR A 488 -9.86 4.98 3.42
CA THR A 488 -10.65 3.95 2.74
C THR A 488 -10.43 2.55 3.34
N PRO A 489 -9.20 2.09 3.60
CA PRO A 489 -8.99 0.79 4.25
C PRO A 489 -9.58 0.69 5.66
N LEU A 490 -9.47 1.75 6.48
CA LEU A 490 -10.09 1.76 7.81
C LEU A 490 -11.61 1.70 7.69
N HIS A 491 -12.20 2.47 6.78
CA HIS A 491 -13.64 2.45 6.54
C HIS A 491 -14.14 1.09 6.04
N MET A 492 -13.36 0.41 5.19
CA MET A 492 -13.67 -0.95 4.74
C MET A 492 -13.70 -1.94 5.92
N LEU A 493 -12.74 -1.83 6.84
CA LEU A 493 -12.67 -2.68 8.03
C LEU A 493 -13.85 -2.44 8.98
N GLU A 494 -14.16 -1.18 9.27
CA GLU A 494 -15.33 -0.81 10.09
C GLU A 494 -16.63 -1.35 9.49
N LYS A 495 -16.78 -1.28 8.16
CA LYS A 495 -17.95 -1.83 7.45
C LYS A 495 -18.04 -3.36 7.47
N MET A 496 -16.95 -4.05 7.79
CA MET A 496 -16.90 -5.50 8.03
C MET A 496 -16.94 -5.83 9.53
N ASP A 497 -17.34 -4.87 10.38
CA ASP A 497 -17.37 -4.99 11.85
C ASP A 497 -16.00 -5.34 12.47
N VAL A 498 -14.90 -4.93 11.82
CA VAL A 498 -13.55 -5.13 12.33
C VAL A 498 -13.11 -3.92 13.16
N ASN A 499 -12.83 -4.15 14.44
CA ASN A 499 -12.28 -3.14 15.32
C ASN A 499 -10.85 -2.74 14.90
N ILE A 500 -10.73 -1.55 14.32
CA ILE A 500 -9.48 -1.00 13.77
C ILE A 500 -8.39 -0.74 14.82
N PHE A 501 -8.74 -0.72 16.11
CA PHE A 501 -7.78 -0.52 17.19
C PHE A 501 -7.15 -1.84 17.63
N THR A 502 -7.96 -2.88 17.84
CA THR A 502 -7.50 -4.19 18.31
C THR A 502 -6.87 -5.01 17.18
N ALA A 503 -7.34 -4.84 15.94
CA ALA A 503 -6.87 -5.62 14.80
C ALA A 503 -5.60 -5.05 14.12
N SER A 504 -4.92 -4.08 14.76
CA SER A 504 -3.73 -3.39 14.22
C SER A 504 -2.59 -4.35 13.81
N ALA A 505 -2.48 -5.52 14.45
CA ALA A 505 -1.46 -6.52 14.10
C ALA A 505 -1.66 -7.12 12.70
N ASN A 506 -2.91 -7.24 12.25
CA ASN A 506 -3.27 -7.76 10.93
C ASN A 506 -3.49 -6.63 9.90
N TYR A 507 -3.95 -5.47 10.36
CA TYR A 507 -4.42 -4.37 9.53
C TYR A 507 -3.69 -3.05 9.81
N ASP A 508 -2.37 -3.12 9.70
CA ASP A 508 -1.51 -1.94 9.78
C ASP A 508 -1.35 -1.26 8.41
N PHE A 509 -1.00 0.02 8.39
CA PHE A 509 -0.86 0.80 7.15
C PHE A 509 0.27 0.29 6.25
N TRP A 510 1.31 -0.32 6.83
CA TRP A 510 2.37 -0.95 6.04
C TRP A 510 1.87 -2.23 5.36
N VAL A 511 0.89 -2.94 5.95
CA VAL A 511 0.23 -4.09 5.32
C VAL A 511 -0.54 -3.62 4.08
N PHE A 512 -1.34 -2.56 4.21
CA PHE A 512 -2.07 -1.99 3.06
C PHE A 512 -1.12 -1.54 1.95
N ASN A 513 -0.03 -0.84 2.29
CA ASN A 513 0.98 -0.41 1.32
C ASN A 513 1.68 -1.61 0.64
N THR A 514 1.90 -2.70 1.39
CA THR A 514 2.49 -3.94 0.85
C THR A 514 1.52 -4.63 -0.12
N LEU A 515 0.23 -4.69 0.21
CA LEU A 515 -0.82 -5.21 -0.66
C LEU A 515 -0.96 -4.37 -1.94
N TYR A 516 -1.01 -3.04 -1.83
CA TYR A 516 -1.00 -2.15 -2.99
C TYR A 516 0.24 -2.33 -3.87
N ALA A 517 1.42 -2.51 -3.27
CA ALA A 517 2.65 -2.80 -4.00
C ALA A 517 2.54 -4.12 -4.78
N LYS A 518 2.01 -5.18 -4.16
CA LYS A 518 1.77 -6.47 -4.82
C LYS A 518 0.74 -6.38 -5.95
N PHE A 519 -0.40 -5.72 -5.73
CA PHE A 519 -1.42 -5.56 -6.77
C PHE A 519 -0.88 -4.81 -7.99
N ARG A 520 -0.16 -3.70 -7.79
CA ARG A 520 0.40 -2.92 -8.90
C ARG A 520 1.47 -3.67 -9.68
N GLY A 521 2.16 -4.61 -9.05
CA GLY A 521 3.17 -5.44 -9.70
C GLY A 521 2.59 -6.58 -10.54
N THR A 522 1.38 -7.07 -10.22
CA THR A 522 0.93 -8.40 -10.70
C THR A 522 -0.55 -8.52 -11.06
N ALA A 523 -1.41 -7.60 -10.64
CA ALA A 523 -2.83 -7.66 -10.96
C ALA A 523 -3.05 -7.43 -12.46
N SER A 524 -3.88 -8.26 -13.06
CA SER A 524 -4.37 -8.07 -14.43
C SER A 524 -5.59 -7.16 -14.41
N ALA A 525 -5.70 -6.29 -15.41
CA ALA A 525 -6.87 -5.44 -15.59
C ALA A 525 -7.42 -5.60 -17.01
N ARG A 526 -8.75 -5.66 -17.13
CA ARG A 526 -9.47 -5.58 -18.40
C ARG A 526 -9.95 -4.15 -18.60
N GLN A 527 -9.90 -3.68 -19.84
CA GLN A 527 -10.47 -2.39 -20.21
C GLN A 527 -11.93 -2.58 -20.64
N GLY A 528 -12.81 -1.71 -20.13
CA GLY A 528 -14.17 -1.56 -20.60
C GLY A 528 -14.23 -0.85 -21.97
N ARG A 529 -15.44 -0.74 -22.51
CA ARG A 529 -15.68 -0.13 -23.84
C ARG A 529 -15.31 1.36 -23.93
N ASP A 530 -15.24 2.04 -22.78
CA ASP A 530 -14.85 3.45 -22.66
C ASP A 530 -13.34 3.64 -22.46
N GLY A 531 -12.56 2.56 -22.53
CA GLY A 531 -11.11 2.57 -22.35
C GLY A 531 -10.65 2.66 -20.89
N LYS A 532 -11.57 2.69 -19.93
CA LYS A 532 -11.25 2.65 -18.49
C LYS A 532 -11.13 1.20 -18.02
N PRO A 533 -10.27 0.90 -17.03
CA PRO A 533 -10.29 -0.39 -16.36
C PRO A 533 -11.68 -0.68 -15.78
N ASP A 534 -12.28 -1.83 -16.12
CA ASP A 534 -13.59 -2.24 -15.62
C ASP A 534 -13.48 -3.36 -14.58
N VAL A 535 -12.59 -4.33 -14.83
CA VAL A 535 -12.35 -5.48 -13.94
C VAL A 535 -10.86 -5.63 -13.67
N GLY A 536 -10.51 -5.90 -12.41
CA GLY A 536 -9.17 -6.21 -11.93
C GLY A 536 -9.17 -7.56 -11.23
N ALA A 537 -8.09 -8.33 -11.38
CA ALA A 537 -7.95 -9.61 -10.69
C ALA A 537 -6.48 -9.97 -10.46
N VAL A 538 -6.22 -10.69 -9.38
CA VAL A 538 -4.91 -11.29 -9.10
C VAL A 538 -4.93 -12.76 -9.49
N HIS A 539 -4.06 -13.14 -10.43
CA HIS A 539 -3.87 -14.53 -10.87
C HIS A 539 -2.46 -14.99 -10.44
N PRO A 540 -2.31 -15.53 -9.21
CA PRO A 540 -1.01 -15.75 -8.58
C PRO A 540 -0.08 -16.70 -9.34
N LEU A 541 -0.62 -17.62 -10.14
CA LEU A 541 0.17 -18.60 -10.88
C LEU A 541 0.43 -18.16 -12.32
N TRP A 542 -0.54 -17.54 -12.97
CA TRP A 542 -0.39 -16.92 -14.29
C TRP A 542 0.69 -15.82 -14.29
N CYS A 543 0.74 -14.99 -13.25
CA CYS A 543 1.66 -13.86 -13.18
C CYS A 543 3.14 -14.28 -13.01
N LEU A 544 3.43 -15.58 -12.84
CA LEU A 544 4.79 -16.12 -12.80
C LEU A 544 5.42 -16.28 -14.19
N ALA A 545 4.62 -16.27 -15.26
CA ALA A 545 5.12 -16.43 -16.62
C ALA A 545 5.71 -15.12 -17.16
N ASN A 546 7.02 -15.10 -17.41
CA ASN A 546 7.74 -13.90 -17.79
C ASN A 546 7.35 -13.33 -19.17
N HIS A 547 7.67 -12.06 -19.38
CA HIS A 547 7.32 -11.31 -20.59
C HIS A 547 8.28 -11.55 -21.76
N SER A 548 7.72 -11.70 -22.97
CA SER A 548 8.41 -11.55 -24.25
C SER A 548 7.51 -10.85 -25.28
N CYS A 549 8.10 -10.04 -26.16
CA CYS A 549 7.39 -9.50 -27.33
C CYS A 549 7.30 -10.52 -28.50
N ASP A 550 7.92 -11.69 -28.37
CA ASP A 550 7.66 -12.89 -29.20
C ASP A 550 7.23 -14.06 -28.28
N PRO A 551 6.05 -13.96 -27.66
CA PRO A 551 5.57 -14.95 -26.69
C PRO A 551 5.34 -16.32 -27.35
N ASN A 552 5.49 -17.39 -26.57
CA ASN A 552 5.19 -18.76 -27.02
C ASN A 552 3.78 -19.23 -26.61
N VAL A 553 3.12 -18.47 -25.73
CA VAL A 553 1.73 -18.66 -25.33
C VAL A 553 0.86 -17.46 -25.70
N SER A 554 -0.44 -17.70 -25.74
CA SER A 554 -1.49 -16.69 -25.79
C SER A 554 -2.41 -16.90 -24.58
N TRP A 555 -3.11 -15.84 -24.19
CA TRP A 555 -4.04 -15.88 -23.08
C TRP A 555 -5.34 -15.15 -23.37
N GLU A 556 -6.38 -15.54 -22.65
CA GLU A 556 -7.65 -14.82 -22.55
C GLU A 556 -8.11 -14.81 -21.08
N TRP A 557 -8.91 -13.81 -20.72
CA TRP A 557 -9.53 -13.73 -19.41
C TRP A 557 -11.05 -13.50 -19.54
N GLN A 558 -11.82 -14.50 -19.14
CA GLN A 558 -13.29 -14.44 -19.02
C GLN A 558 -13.73 -15.31 -17.84
N GLY A 559 -13.69 -14.75 -16.62
CA GLY A 559 -13.92 -15.50 -15.36
C GLY A 559 -12.70 -16.29 -14.92
N ASN A 560 -12.16 -17.11 -15.83
CA ASN A 560 -10.87 -17.78 -15.65
C ASN A 560 -9.82 -17.15 -16.57
N MET A 561 -8.57 -17.16 -16.12
CA MET A 561 -7.39 -16.86 -16.91
C MET A 561 -6.88 -18.15 -17.55
N ARG A 562 -6.73 -18.15 -18.89
CA ARG A 562 -6.32 -19.36 -19.62
C ARG A 562 -5.07 -19.12 -20.46
N PHE A 563 -4.11 -20.05 -20.43
CA PHE A 563 -3.03 -20.11 -21.40
C PHE A 563 -3.25 -21.21 -22.43
N TRP A 564 -2.91 -20.92 -23.68
CA TRP A 564 -2.67 -21.95 -24.69
C TRP A 564 -1.40 -21.68 -25.48
N VAL A 565 -0.76 -22.75 -25.93
CA VAL A 565 0.44 -22.67 -26.77
C VAL A 565 0.06 -22.10 -28.12
N ARG A 566 0.82 -21.11 -28.61
CA ARG A 566 0.51 -20.50 -29.90
C ARG A 566 0.68 -21.51 -31.03
N LYS A 567 -0.32 -21.56 -31.92
CA LYS A 567 -0.23 -22.29 -33.20
C LYS A 567 0.72 -21.62 -34.18
N GLU A 568 0.89 -20.31 -34.04
CA GLU A 568 1.78 -19.49 -34.85
C GLU A 568 2.49 -18.48 -33.94
N ARG A 569 3.81 -18.43 -34.06
CA ARG A 569 4.64 -17.49 -33.33
C ARG A 569 4.70 -16.14 -34.05
N VAL A 570 5.03 -15.06 -33.34
CA VAL A 570 4.97 -13.69 -33.89
C VAL A 570 5.94 -13.53 -35.08
N ALA A 571 5.45 -12.93 -36.16
CA ALA A 571 6.27 -12.64 -37.33
C ALA A 571 6.99 -11.30 -37.14
N TRP A 572 8.33 -11.32 -37.17
CA TRP A 572 9.16 -10.11 -37.16
C TRP A 572 10.42 -10.34 -38.02
N LYS A 573 10.96 -9.26 -38.61
CA LYS A 573 11.97 -9.32 -39.70
C LYS A 573 13.28 -10.01 -39.29
N GLY A 574 13.76 -9.79 -38.07
CA GLY A 574 15.00 -10.40 -37.57
C GLY A 574 14.93 -11.89 -37.32
N ARG A 575 13.73 -12.49 -37.36
CA ARG A 575 13.49 -13.91 -37.11
C ARG A 575 13.98 -14.83 -38.22
N LYS A 576 14.25 -14.28 -39.42
CA LYS A 576 14.69 -15.03 -40.60
C LYS A 576 15.90 -14.33 -41.24
N GLY A 577 17.07 -14.54 -40.65
CA GLY A 577 18.36 -14.07 -41.15
C GLY A 577 19.32 -15.18 -41.57
N GLY A 578 18.85 -16.25 -42.24
CA GLY A 578 19.72 -17.21 -42.96
C GLY A 578 19.83 -18.62 -42.33
N GLY A 579 19.31 -19.63 -43.04
CA GLY A 579 19.33 -21.04 -42.59
C GLY A 579 18.06 -21.45 -41.83
N ALA A 580 17.81 -22.76 -41.70
CA ALA A 580 16.63 -23.32 -41.04
C ALA A 580 16.31 -22.57 -39.74
N ALA A 581 15.07 -22.09 -39.58
CA ALA A 581 14.67 -21.37 -38.38
C ALA A 581 15.04 -22.22 -37.15
N PRO A 582 15.69 -21.65 -36.12
CA PRO A 582 16.06 -22.41 -34.94
C PRO A 582 14.81 -23.08 -34.36
N GLU A 583 14.96 -24.28 -33.79
CA GLU A 583 13.80 -25.07 -33.33
C GLU A 583 12.91 -24.32 -32.33
N SER A 584 13.49 -23.37 -31.56
CA SER A 584 12.79 -22.44 -30.66
C SER A 584 11.82 -21.48 -31.36
N SER A 585 11.86 -21.40 -32.69
CA SER A 585 10.97 -20.60 -33.53
C SER A 585 9.75 -21.37 -34.01
N GLN A 586 9.71 -22.70 -33.80
CA GLN A 586 8.54 -23.50 -34.16
C GLN A 586 7.42 -23.32 -33.13
N PRO A 587 6.15 -23.41 -33.56
CA PRO A 587 5.03 -23.56 -32.64
C PRO A 587 5.18 -24.82 -31.77
N GLY A 588 4.64 -24.79 -30.56
CA GLY A 588 4.81 -25.86 -29.56
C GLY A 588 5.75 -25.46 -28.43
N LEU A 589 5.84 -26.32 -27.43
CA LEU A 589 6.82 -26.20 -26.34
C LEU A 589 7.51 -27.55 -26.16
N ARG A 590 8.80 -27.51 -25.84
CA ARG A 590 9.56 -28.68 -25.42
C ARG A 590 9.63 -28.75 -23.92
N LYS A 591 9.88 -29.94 -23.40
CA LYS A 591 10.29 -30.12 -22.01
C LYS A 591 11.45 -29.19 -21.68
N GLY A 592 11.24 -28.34 -20.68
CA GLY A 592 12.22 -27.39 -20.18
C GLY A 592 12.17 -26.01 -20.82
N ASP A 593 11.33 -25.78 -21.84
CA ASP A 593 11.11 -24.43 -22.37
C ASP A 593 10.42 -23.55 -21.33
N GLU A 594 10.88 -22.29 -21.21
CA GLU A 594 10.21 -21.28 -20.39
C GLU A 594 8.94 -20.79 -21.09
N ILE A 595 7.87 -20.63 -20.33
CA ILE A 595 6.61 -20.04 -20.77
C ILE A 595 6.78 -18.52 -20.80
N MET A 596 6.72 -17.96 -22.00
CA MET A 596 6.86 -16.54 -22.25
C MET A 596 5.51 -15.96 -22.65
N SER A 597 4.91 -15.19 -21.76
CA SER A 597 3.67 -14.44 -21.96
C SER A 597 3.97 -13.03 -22.51
N HIS A 598 2.93 -12.20 -22.66
CA HIS A 598 3.06 -10.79 -23.03
C HIS A 598 2.18 -9.92 -22.12
N TYR A 599 2.69 -8.73 -21.78
CA TYR A 599 2.09 -7.77 -20.83
C TYR A 599 1.68 -6.46 -21.51
N CYS A 600 1.90 -6.38 -22.82
CA CYS A 600 1.52 -5.26 -23.67
C CYS A 600 0.92 -5.82 -24.96
N ASP A 601 0.33 -4.92 -25.74
CA ASP A 601 -0.05 -5.22 -27.11
C ASP A 601 1.21 -5.40 -27.97
N ILE A 602 1.42 -6.64 -28.45
CA ILE A 602 2.61 -7.05 -29.19
C ILE A 602 2.60 -6.58 -30.65
N ASP A 603 1.49 -6.03 -31.13
CA ASP A 603 1.36 -5.48 -32.48
C ASP A 603 1.85 -4.02 -32.57
N LEU A 604 2.06 -3.37 -31.42
CA LEU A 604 2.62 -2.02 -31.32
C LEU A 604 4.11 -1.98 -31.71
N SER A 605 4.61 -0.77 -31.99
CA SER A 605 6.03 -0.51 -32.26
C SER A 605 6.92 -0.79 -31.05
N VAL A 606 8.22 -1.04 -31.25
CA VAL A 606 9.15 -1.29 -30.12
C VAL A 606 9.17 -0.16 -29.10
N LYS A 607 9.02 1.10 -29.55
CA LYS A 607 8.95 2.27 -28.68
C LYS A 607 7.71 2.20 -27.79
N ASP A 608 6.54 2.02 -28.41
CA ASP A 608 5.27 2.03 -27.70
C ASP A 608 5.13 0.81 -26.77
N ARG A 609 5.60 -0.37 -27.20
CA ARG A 609 5.65 -1.57 -26.33
C ARG A 609 6.51 -1.35 -25.09
N ARG A 610 7.67 -0.72 -25.24
CA ARG A 610 8.58 -0.42 -24.12
C ARG A 610 7.99 0.63 -23.19
N GLU A 611 7.36 1.67 -23.72
CA GLU A 611 6.69 2.70 -22.94
C GLU A 611 5.53 2.10 -22.13
N TRP A 612 4.69 1.28 -22.76
CA TRP A 612 3.56 0.62 -22.10
C TRP A 612 3.99 -0.38 -21.02
N ALA A 613 4.95 -1.25 -21.35
CA ALA A 613 5.37 -2.32 -20.45
C ALA A 613 6.33 -1.86 -19.34
N ALA A 614 6.90 -0.65 -19.43
CA ALA A 614 7.95 -0.19 -18.52
C ALA A 614 7.53 -0.26 -17.05
N GLY A 615 6.29 0.15 -16.75
CA GLY A 615 5.76 0.13 -15.39
C GLY A 615 5.65 -1.28 -14.82
N ALA A 616 5.15 -2.25 -15.61
CA ALA A 616 4.98 -3.63 -15.17
C ALA A 616 6.29 -4.43 -15.12
N LEU A 617 7.26 -4.08 -15.97
CA LEU A 617 8.56 -4.77 -16.05
C LEU A 617 9.63 -4.15 -15.12
N GLY A 618 9.40 -2.93 -14.61
CA GLY A 618 10.44 -2.14 -13.93
C GLY A 618 11.47 -1.52 -14.87
N GLY A 619 11.20 -1.49 -16.18
CA GLY A 619 12.08 -0.90 -17.19
C GLY A 619 11.80 -1.39 -18.61
N MET A 620 12.66 -1.04 -19.56
CA MET A 620 12.47 -1.37 -20.98
C MET A 620 12.69 -2.86 -21.26
N CYS A 621 11.78 -3.50 -22.01
CA CYS A 621 11.94 -4.89 -22.43
C CYS A 621 13.22 -5.12 -23.26
N MET A 622 13.99 -6.14 -22.86
CA MET A 622 15.26 -6.57 -23.47
C MET A 622 15.15 -7.92 -24.19
N CYS A 623 13.95 -8.37 -24.58
CA CYS A 623 13.80 -9.59 -25.37
C CYS A 623 14.43 -9.45 -26.77
N GLU A 624 14.73 -10.58 -27.41
CA GLU A 624 15.39 -10.66 -28.72
C GLU A 624 14.72 -9.75 -29.77
N ARG A 625 13.39 -9.80 -29.87
CA ARG A 625 12.61 -8.97 -30.80
C ARG A 625 12.82 -7.48 -30.54
N CYS A 626 12.71 -7.03 -29.30
CA CYS A 626 12.86 -5.61 -28.94
C CYS A 626 14.27 -5.10 -29.21
N VAL A 627 15.29 -5.89 -28.86
CA VAL A 627 16.69 -5.55 -29.15
C VAL A 627 16.92 -5.40 -30.64
N TRP A 628 16.42 -6.36 -31.43
CA TRP A 628 16.59 -6.33 -32.88
C TRP A 628 15.86 -5.16 -33.53
N GLU A 629 14.60 -4.91 -33.17
CA GLU A 629 13.80 -3.81 -33.71
C GLU A 629 14.40 -2.44 -33.32
N ALA A 630 14.94 -2.30 -32.11
CA ALA A 630 15.63 -1.08 -31.68
C ALA A 630 16.93 -0.83 -32.45
N ALA A 631 17.65 -1.88 -32.85
CA ALA A 631 18.85 -1.78 -33.67
C ALA A 631 18.54 -1.52 -35.16
N HIS A 632 17.31 -1.78 -35.60
CA HIS A 632 16.84 -1.61 -36.98
C HIS A 632 15.56 -0.78 -37.02
N PRO A 633 15.59 0.50 -36.58
CA PRO A 633 14.42 1.35 -36.59
C PRO A 633 13.86 1.43 -38.02
N GLU A 634 12.57 1.13 -38.17
CA GLU A 634 11.91 1.28 -39.47
C GLU A 634 12.05 2.74 -39.91
N THR A 635 12.58 2.94 -41.12
CA THR A 635 12.59 4.27 -41.74
C THR A 635 11.11 4.62 -42.00
N PRO A 636 10.64 5.81 -41.57
CA PRO A 636 9.23 6.17 -41.62
C PRO A 636 8.61 6.10 -43.03
#